data_AF-A0A945UB42-F1
#
_entry.id   AF-A0A945UB42-F1
#
_cell.length_a   1.000
_cell.length_b   1.000
_cell.length_c   1.000
_cell.angle_alpha   90.00
_cell.angle_beta   90.00
_cell.angle_gamma   90.00
#
_symmetry.space_group_name_H-M   'P 1'
#
loop_
_entity.id
_entity.type
_entity.pdbx_description
1 polymer ?
#
loop_
_entity_poly.entity_id
_entity_poly.type
_entity_poly.pdbx_seq_one_letter_code
_entity_poly.pdbx_strand_id
1 'polypeptide(L)'
;MMQYKLRPLMLLSGLFLIALVVRVAYLIELSQIPYFDIVLPVYDHFNFDQGALNFAAGDGLARSPNNSYSPLYKYFLGSLYYLFGRNFYVVYGIQFTLGALGAVLLFLIGKKLFDVRVGLLAFAGFAFFSTEIIYEGIILRAAFITFLAILSFYVLIRLRESPTPLMLVICALTLSLFFQSRPNTFLCLPFVIYYVHAYVFKSLSSREKTKGWGLFLIPLLLSFFPLLIQCYLVHGKFVFFDSSGPTAFLAGNFIDYPGVGFDSNLLIQFQKKYGMENLSPPSFILQQVMNDPVGFLRMIGRKMFFYFNDLEGASNLSIYLYLENSQILPFLFSHFSLFSALGLMGVVLAIQNREKIFLLYVFLACLILSVVLFHVVARFRVPSAPFLILFSAYAVGRACTWWGQRQFKFLTVFIVVFAVLFYGLRAPENRTKTRYVDYCNWSYAYMLDEKRFDVEEAETYGIQCVQAERKISSAWGLTNVSLASIYKLYGSYLIQQKDEMAGQFLQDVFMINPFDSEIYRMYADFERGRNNMRSAIRYLQISSVANKNDATPLKTLIQFYYENETPPGRLLAALRSVLPMEKDPGIHQQVKNEILRLEGRLAEKNISPEKAQKYLAEGKWSLAAEEYVKLNAFNASNVDLLIEQGMVFENLNDKEKALGSYYDALRIDDNHIELNKNLGNYYESANNLVLTVLHWKRYLEIAPHGVESSFIR
;
A
#
# COMPACT_ATOMS: atom_id res chain seq x y z
N MET A 1 -12.28 41.90 37.63
CA MET A 1 -11.23 40.98 37.12
C MET A 1 -11.77 39.76 36.36
N MET A 2 -12.90 39.14 36.76
CA MET A 2 -13.48 37.96 36.07
C MET A 2 -13.91 38.25 34.62
N GLN A 3 -14.62 39.35 34.35
CA GLN A 3 -15.09 39.72 33.00
C GLN A 3 -13.96 39.96 31.98
N TYR A 4 -12.80 40.48 32.40
CA TYR A 4 -11.66 40.74 31.51
C TYR A 4 -10.91 39.44 31.11
N LYS A 5 -10.91 38.41 31.98
CA LYS A 5 -10.34 37.09 31.65
C LYS A 5 -11.28 36.21 30.82
N LEU A 6 -12.59 36.48 30.86
CA LEU A 6 -13.60 35.72 30.12
C LEU A 6 -13.49 35.89 28.59
N ARG A 7 -13.27 37.12 28.09
CA ARG A 7 -13.25 37.41 26.65
C ARG A 7 -12.12 36.69 25.88
N PRO A 8 -10.87 36.65 26.38
CA PRO A 8 -9.81 35.87 25.73
C PRO A 8 -10.08 34.37 25.74
N LEU A 9 -10.64 33.84 26.83
CA LEU A 9 -10.98 32.41 26.93
C LEU A 9 -12.08 32.05 25.92
N MET A 10 -13.15 32.84 25.84
CA MET A 10 -14.23 32.64 24.86
C MET A 10 -13.71 32.64 23.42
N LEU A 11 -12.78 33.55 23.07
CA LEU A 11 -12.18 33.56 21.74
C LEU A 11 -11.39 32.29 21.45
N LEU A 12 -10.53 31.85 22.39
CA LEU A 12 -9.73 30.64 22.20
C LEU A 12 -10.61 29.38 22.15
N SER A 13 -11.65 29.31 22.96
CA SER A 13 -12.65 28.25 22.90
C SER A 13 -13.40 28.26 21.56
N GLY A 14 -13.78 29.43 21.05
CA GLY A 14 -14.40 29.55 19.72
C GLY A 14 -13.50 29.06 18.60
N LEU A 15 -12.22 29.47 18.59
CA LEU A 15 -11.23 29.00 17.61
C LEU A 15 -11.02 27.48 17.71
N PHE A 16 -10.91 26.95 18.92
CA PHE A 16 -10.80 25.50 19.14
C PHE A 16 -12.01 24.75 18.56
N LEU A 17 -13.23 25.22 18.86
CA LEU A 17 -14.46 24.60 18.36
C LEU A 17 -14.55 24.66 16.83
N ILE A 18 -14.18 25.77 16.19
CA ILE A 18 -14.14 25.88 14.73
C ILE A 18 -13.20 24.83 14.12
N ALA A 19 -11.97 24.72 14.65
CA ALA A 19 -11.01 23.74 14.14
C ALA A 19 -11.45 22.29 14.40
N LEU A 20 -12.13 22.05 15.53
CA LEU A 20 -12.63 20.73 15.91
C LEU A 20 -13.83 20.30 15.06
N VAL A 21 -14.76 21.21 14.75
CA VAL A 21 -15.96 20.89 13.94
C VAL A 21 -15.57 20.35 12.56
N VAL A 22 -14.59 20.97 11.88
CA VAL A 22 -14.10 20.49 10.58
C VAL A 22 -13.54 19.08 10.69
N ARG A 23 -12.79 18.81 11.75
CA ARG A 23 -12.16 17.51 12.00
C ARG A 23 -13.17 16.43 12.38
N VAL A 24 -14.19 16.77 13.16
CA VAL A 24 -15.30 15.86 13.49
C VAL A 24 -16.10 15.54 12.23
N ALA A 25 -16.37 16.53 11.38
CA ALA A 25 -17.06 16.32 10.13
C ALA A 25 -16.27 15.36 9.21
N TYR A 26 -14.94 15.55 9.10
CA TYR A 26 -14.09 14.61 8.37
C TYR A 26 -13.99 13.23 9.06
N LEU A 27 -13.97 13.14 10.38
CA LEU A 27 -13.99 11.86 11.10
C LEU A 27 -15.24 11.03 10.75
N ILE A 28 -16.38 11.69 10.55
CA ILE A 28 -17.62 11.03 10.11
C ILE A 28 -17.45 10.45 8.70
N GLU A 29 -16.95 11.23 7.73
CA GLU A 29 -16.64 10.71 6.38
C GLU A 29 -15.60 9.59 6.42
N LEU A 30 -14.53 9.77 7.18
CA LEU A 30 -13.45 8.79 7.34
C LEU A 30 -13.99 7.47 7.92
N SER A 31 -15.00 7.51 8.80
CA SER A 31 -15.63 6.31 9.34
C SER A 31 -16.39 5.48 8.30
N GLN A 32 -16.71 6.06 7.14
CA GLN A 32 -17.42 5.39 6.05
C GLN A 32 -16.49 4.75 5.02
N ILE A 33 -15.17 5.00 5.06
CA ILE A 33 -14.21 4.39 4.14
C ILE A 33 -13.46 3.19 4.77
N PRO A 34 -13.08 2.16 4.00
CA PRO A 34 -12.43 0.94 4.54
C PRO A 34 -11.15 1.22 5.34
N TYR A 35 -10.39 2.24 4.96
CA TYR A 35 -9.13 2.64 5.61
C TYR A 35 -9.28 3.21 7.03
N PHE A 36 -10.49 3.31 7.56
CA PHE A 36 -10.73 3.71 8.94
C PHE A 36 -10.15 2.71 9.96
N ASP A 37 -10.34 1.41 9.76
CA ASP A 37 -9.90 0.35 10.69
C ASP A 37 -9.15 -0.80 10.01
N ILE A 38 -9.08 -0.83 8.67
CA ILE A 38 -8.17 -1.68 7.93
C ILE A 38 -6.75 -1.10 7.92
N VAL A 39 -5.81 -1.90 8.42
CA VAL A 39 -4.39 -1.57 8.47
C VAL A 39 -3.62 -2.57 7.60
N LEU A 40 -3.14 -2.12 6.45
CA LEU A 40 -2.51 -2.99 5.46
C LEU A 40 -1.09 -3.40 5.88
N PRO A 41 -0.73 -4.70 5.83
CA PRO A 41 0.58 -5.19 6.29
C PRO A 41 1.80 -4.60 5.55
N VAL A 42 1.59 -4.11 4.33
CA VAL A 42 2.64 -3.58 3.44
C VAL A 42 3.20 -2.24 3.93
N TYR A 43 2.52 -1.58 4.86
CA TYR A 43 2.75 -0.19 5.21
C TYR A 43 3.19 0.01 6.67
N ASP A 44 3.96 1.09 6.92
CA ASP A 44 4.44 1.49 8.25
C ASP A 44 3.34 1.54 9.34
N HIS A 45 2.11 1.90 9.00
CA HIS A 45 1.00 1.94 9.97
C HIS A 45 0.72 0.58 10.63
N PHE A 46 0.97 -0.53 9.93
CA PHE A 46 0.85 -1.88 10.47
C PHE A 46 1.86 -2.12 11.59
N ASN A 47 3.08 -1.57 11.46
CA ASN A 47 4.09 -1.69 12.49
C ASN A 47 3.76 -0.86 13.74
N PHE A 48 3.07 0.27 13.57
CA PHE A 48 2.57 1.04 14.71
C PHE A 48 1.40 0.34 15.40
N ASP A 49 0.45 -0.18 14.64
CA ASP A 49 -0.71 -0.92 15.16
C ASP A 49 -0.30 -2.20 15.89
N GLN A 50 0.55 -3.04 15.29
CA GLN A 50 1.03 -4.28 15.91
C GLN A 50 1.92 -4.01 17.14
N GLY A 51 2.78 -2.98 17.08
CA GLY A 51 3.58 -2.60 18.25
C GLY A 51 2.73 -2.11 19.42
N ALA A 52 1.66 -1.36 19.12
CA ALA A 52 0.70 -0.89 20.12
C ALA A 52 -0.12 -2.05 20.73
N LEU A 53 -0.57 -2.99 19.90
CA LEU A 53 -1.27 -4.21 20.35
C LEU A 53 -0.38 -5.05 21.28
N ASN A 54 0.86 -5.29 20.89
CA ASN A 54 1.80 -6.06 21.70
C ASN A 54 2.10 -5.37 23.03
N PHE A 55 2.25 -4.04 23.03
CA PHE A 55 2.38 -3.28 24.28
C PHE A 55 1.15 -3.42 25.18
N ALA A 56 -0.05 -3.26 24.63
CA ALA A 56 -1.29 -3.42 25.39
C ALA A 56 -1.48 -4.85 25.92
N ALA A 57 -0.93 -5.86 25.22
CA ALA A 57 -0.92 -7.26 25.64
C ALA A 57 0.18 -7.61 26.66
N GLY A 58 1.04 -6.66 27.05
CA GLY A 58 2.07 -6.83 28.08
C GLY A 58 3.52 -6.88 27.59
N ASP A 59 3.78 -6.79 26.28
CA ASP A 59 5.16 -6.62 25.77
C ASP A 59 5.64 -5.18 26.01
N GLY A 60 6.30 -4.95 27.13
CA GLY A 60 6.86 -3.64 27.49
C GLY A 60 7.82 -3.04 26.45
N LEU A 61 8.34 -3.84 25.51
CA LEU A 61 9.22 -3.39 24.43
C LEU A 61 8.48 -3.01 23.14
N ALA A 62 7.15 -3.17 23.08
CA ALA A 62 6.29 -2.78 21.95
C ALA A 62 6.82 -3.29 20.59
N ARG A 63 7.22 -4.57 20.53
CA ARG A 63 7.81 -5.15 19.32
C ARG A 63 6.77 -5.24 18.21
N SER A 64 7.19 -5.03 16.97
CA SER A 64 6.39 -5.24 15.75
C SER A 64 7.21 -6.01 14.71
N PRO A 65 6.60 -6.52 13.61
CA PRO A 65 7.33 -7.26 12.57
C PRO A 65 8.55 -6.51 12.02
N ASN A 66 8.43 -5.19 11.85
CA ASN A 66 9.54 -4.30 11.57
C ASN A 66 9.66 -3.24 12.69
N ASN A 67 10.74 -3.32 13.47
CA ASN A 67 11.05 -2.40 14.57
C ASN A 67 11.89 -1.19 14.15
N SER A 68 11.98 -0.87 12.86
CA SER A 68 12.91 0.17 12.41
C SER A 68 12.49 1.59 12.77
N TYR A 69 11.21 1.82 13.07
CA TYR A 69 10.66 3.15 13.33
C TYR A 69 10.72 3.51 14.82
N SER A 70 10.82 4.81 15.10
CA SER A 70 10.76 5.31 16.48
C SER A 70 9.58 4.77 17.28
N PRO A 71 9.82 4.21 18.48
CA PRO A 71 8.79 3.52 19.25
C PRO A 71 7.85 4.48 20.00
N LEU A 72 8.14 5.78 20.11
CA LEU A 72 7.32 6.70 20.92
C LEU A 72 5.84 6.70 20.49
N TYR A 73 5.57 6.66 19.19
CA TYR A 73 4.20 6.62 18.68
C TYR A 73 3.51 5.27 18.95
N LYS A 74 4.27 4.16 19.03
CA LYS A 74 3.75 2.85 19.45
C LYS A 74 3.28 2.88 20.90
N TYR A 75 4.03 3.54 21.78
CA TYR A 75 3.66 3.70 23.19
C TYR A 75 2.46 4.62 23.38
N PHE A 76 2.37 5.68 22.58
CA PHE A 76 1.17 6.54 22.54
C PHE A 76 -0.07 5.73 22.15
N LEU A 77 -0.04 5.03 21.01
CA LEU A 77 -1.15 4.17 20.59
C LEU A 77 -1.42 3.02 21.56
N GLY A 78 -0.37 2.37 22.04
CA GLY A 78 -0.45 1.23 22.96
C GLY A 78 -1.10 1.59 24.28
N SER A 79 -0.88 2.82 24.76
CA SER A 79 -1.55 3.34 25.96
C SER A 79 -3.04 3.57 25.72
N LEU A 80 -3.44 4.00 24.52
CA LEU A 80 -4.85 4.09 24.14
C LEU A 80 -5.48 2.69 24.01
N TYR A 81 -4.76 1.74 23.42
CA TYR A 81 -5.23 0.37 23.27
C TYR A 81 -5.35 -0.36 24.61
N TYR A 82 -4.45 -0.07 25.56
CA TYR A 82 -4.52 -0.60 26.91
C TYR A 82 -5.76 -0.10 27.67
N LEU A 83 -6.14 1.16 27.50
CA LEU A 83 -7.25 1.78 28.22
C LEU A 83 -8.63 1.52 27.58
N PHE A 84 -8.71 1.53 26.25
CA PHE A 84 -9.97 1.54 25.50
C PHE A 84 -10.13 0.35 24.54
N GLY A 85 -9.16 -0.56 24.50
CA GLY A 85 -9.03 -1.56 23.44
C GLY A 85 -8.59 -0.93 22.11
N ARG A 86 -8.43 -1.78 21.08
CA ARG A 86 -8.12 -1.33 19.71
C ARG A 86 -9.32 -0.61 19.10
N ASN A 87 -9.47 0.68 19.41
CA ASN A 87 -10.59 1.52 18.99
C ASN A 87 -10.12 2.77 18.23
N PHE A 88 -10.33 2.76 16.91
CA PHE A 88 -9.90 3.85 16.02
C PHE A 88 -10.65 5.17 16.24
N TYR A 89 -11.91 5.15 16.70
CA TYR A 89 -12.62 6.38 17.06
C TYR A 89 -11.91 7.14 18.18
N VAL A 90 -11.38 6.42 19.18
CA VAL A 90 -10.61 7.03 20.29
C VAL A 90 -9.28 7.58 19.78
N VAL A 91 -8.56 6.80 18.97
CA VAL A 91 -7.27 7.22 18.40
C VAL A 91 -7.44 8.49 17.58
N TYR A 92 -8.33 8.47 16.58
CA TYR A 92 -8.54 9.63 15.72
C TYR A 92 -9.17 10.80 16.47
N GLY A 93 -10.11 10.56 17.40
CA GLY A 93 -10.69 11.61 18.23
C GLY A 93 -9.63 12.37 19.04
N ILE A 94 -8.64 11.67 19.60
CA ILE A 94 -7.50 12.29 20.29
C ILE A 94 -6.59 13.02 19.30
N GLN A 95 -6.23 12.40 18.16
CA GLN A 95 -5.36 13.04 17.17
C GLN A 95 -5.98 14.33 16.59
N PHE A 96 -7.27 14.31 16.25
CA PHE A 96 -8.01 15.48 15.81
C PHE A 96 -8.10 16.56 16.89
N THR A 97 -8.25 16.17 18.16
CA THR A 97 -8.23 17.11 19.29
C THR A 97 -6.86 17.78 19.41
N LEU A 98 -5.77 17.02 19.27
CA LEU A 98 -4.40 17.57 19.26
C LEU A 98 -4.20 18.51 18.06
N GLY A 99 -4.72 18.18 16.88
CA GLY A 99 -4.73 19.05 15.70
C GLY A 99 -5.44 20.39 15.94
N ALA A 100 -6.64 20.35 16.51
CA ALA A 100 -7.42 21.54 16.87
C ALA A 100 -6.69 22.41 17.92
N LEU A 101 -6.08 21.79 18.93
CA LEU A 101 -5.21 22.49 19.89
C LEU A 101 -3.98 23.10 19.20
N GLY A 102 -3.38 22.38 18.25
CA GLY A 102 -2.27 22.87 17.41
C GLY A 102 -2.64 24.15 16.64
N ALA A 103 -3.84 24.21 16.07
CA ALA A 103 -4.35 25.40 15.40
C ALA A 103 -4.44 26.62 16.34
N VAL A 104 -4.94 26.42 17.56
CA VAL A 104 -5.02 27.47 18.58
C VAL A 104 -3.64 27.91 19.05
N LEU A 105 -2.70 26.98 19.22
CA LEU A 105 -1.30 27.32 19.51
C LEU A 105 -0.68 28.15 18.38
N LEU A 106 -0.99 27.84 17.11
CA LEU A 106 -0.56 28.64 15.97
C LEU A 106 -1.10 30.07 15.99
N PHE A 107 -2.38 30.26 16.34
CA PHE A 107 -2.94 31.59 16.60
C PHE A 107 -2.12 32.35 17.64
N LEU A 108 -1.82 31.71 18.77
CA LEU A 108 -1.06 32.33 19.86
C LEU A 108 0.38 32.66 19.44
N ILE A 109 1.03 31.78 18.67
CA ILE A 109 2.36 32.02 18.11
C ILE A 109 2.34 33.21 17.14
N GLY A 110 1.43 33.20 16.16
CA GLY A 110 1.32 34.28 15.16
C GLY A 110 1.01 35.63 15.79
N LYS A 111 0.07 35.65 16.75
CA LYS A 111 -0.26 36.84 17.56
C LYS A 111 0.96 37.40 18.29
N LYS A 112 1.78 36.51 18.85
CA LYS A 112 2.94 36.90 19.67
C LYS A 112 4.12 37.36 18.83
N LEU A 113 4.45 36.64 17.75
CA LEU A 113 5.57 36.97 16.88
C LEU A 113 5.29 38.21 16.03
N PHE A 114 4.06 38.34 15.55
CA PHE A 114 3.64 39.43 14.67
C PHE A 114 2.48 40.21 15.32
N ASP A 115 1.24 39.90 14.97
CA ASP A 115 0.03 40.57 15.46
C ASP A 115 -1.20 39.65 15.38
N VAL A 116 -2.33 40.10 15.93
CA VAL A 116 -3.59 39.33 16.00
C VAL A 116 -4.09 38.89 14.62
N ARG A 117 -3.92 39.72 13.59
CA ARG A 117 -4.37 39.40 12.22
C ARG A 117 -3.55 38.23 11.68
N VAL A 118 -2.23 38.26 11.84
CA VAL A 118 -1.35 37.16 11.45
C VAL A 118 -1.67 35.89 12.25
N GLY A 119 -1.99 36.02 13.54
CA GLY A 119 -2.49 34.91 14.34
C GLY A 119 -3.75 34.26 13.75
N LEU A 120 -4.76 35.05 13.39
CA LEU A 120 -6.02 34.54 12.80
C LEU A 120 -5.80 33.90 11.43
N LEU A 121 -4.95 34.50 10.59
CA LEU A 121 -4.60 33.95 9.28
C LEU A 121 -3.82 32.63 9.41
N ALA A 122 -2.91 32.52 10.37
CA ALA A 122 -2.17 31.29 10.63
C ALA A 122 -3.08 30.18 11.17
N PHE A 123 -4.03 30.54 12.05
CA PHE A 123 -5.09 29.63 12.50
C PHE A 123 -5.91 29.11 11.32
N ALA A 124 -6.43 29.99 10.47
CA ALA A 124 -7.23 29.58 9.31
C ALA A 124 -6.41 28.70 8.36
N GLY A 125 -5.16 29.09 8.07
CA GLY A 125 -4.27 28.33 7.20
C GLY A 125 -4.06 26.89 7.68
N PHE A 126 -3.90 26.67 8.99
CA PHE A 126 -3.66 25.32 9.56
C PHE A 126 -4.95 24.57 9.90
N ALA A 127 -5.97 25.25 10.42
CA ALA A 127 -7.25 24.64 10.79
C ALA A 127 -7.98 24.04 9.59
N PHE A 128 -7.79 24.63 8.41
CA PHE A 128 -8.37 24.22 7.13
C PHE A 128 -7.31 23.66 6.16
N PHE A 129 -6.18 23.15 6.65
CA PHE A 129 -5.20 22.50 5.78
C PHE A 129 -5.56 21.02 5.59
N SER A 130 -5.99 20.62 4.39
CA SER A 130 -6.53 19.27 4.16
C SER A 130 -5.47 18.18 4.39
N THR A 131 -4.23 18.38 3.94
CA THR A 131 -3.15 17.40 4.12
C THR A 131 -2.89 17.09 5.60
N GLU A 132 -2.92 18.10 6.48
CA GLU A 132 -2.77 17.86 7.93
C GLU A 132 -3.95 17.04 8.48
N ILE A 133 -5.18 17.42 8.14
CA ILE A 133 -6.39 16.74 8.60
C ILE A 133 -6.40 15.27 8.14
N ILE A 134 -5.95 14.98 6.91
CA ILE A 134 -5.81 13.60 6.41
C ILE A 134 -4.82 12.81 7.29
N TYR A 135 -3.65 13.37 7.60
CA TYR A 135 -2.66 12.68 8.44
C TYR A 135 -3.06 12.57 9.90
N GLU A 136 -3.93 13.44 10.42
CA GLU A 136 -4.59 13.28 11.72
C GLU A 136 -5.56 12.08 11.73
N GLY A 137 -6.13 11.73 10.56
CA GLY A 137 -6.98 10.55 10.32
C GLY A 137 -6.23 9.27 9.92
N ILE A 138 -4.90 9.25 10.04
CA ILE A 138 -4.09 8.06 9.74
C ILE A 138 -3.30 7.69 11.00
N ILE A 139 -3.19 6.41 11.31
CA ILE A 139 -2.36 5.90 12.42
C ILE A 139 -0.86 5.90 12.05
N LEU A 140 -0.34 7.10 11.77
CA LEU A 140 1.05 7.41 11.53
C LEU A 140 1.50 8.54 12.46
N ARG A 141 2.79 8.55 12.77
CA ARG A 141 3.42 9.57 13.62
C ARG A 141 3.40 11.01 13.08
N ALA A 142 2.96 11.26 11.84
CA ALA A 142 3.11 12.57 11.18
C ALA A 142 2.42 13.71 11.95
N ALA A 143 1.09 13.61 12.17
CA ALA A 143 0.33 14.61 12.91
C ALA A 143 0.80 14.76 14.36
N PHE A 144 1.17 13.64 15.00
CA PHE A 144 1.73 13.65 16.36
C PHE A 144 3.04 14.46 16.44
N ILE A 145 3.93 14.30 15.46
CA ILE A 145 5.16 15.09 15.35
C ILE A 145 4.82 16.58 15.12
N THR A 146 3.84 16.89 14.27
CA THR A 146 3.41 18.28 14.01
C THR A 146 2.94 18.97 15.28
N PHE A 147 2.05 18.33 16.06
CA PHE A 147 1.57 18.88 17.32
C PHE A 147 2.71 19.12 18.30
N LEU A 148 3.62 18.14 18.46
CA LEU A 148 4.79 18.29 19.34
C LEU A 148 5.72 19.41 18.86
N ALA A 149 5.92 19.59 17.55
CA ALA A 149 6.70 20.69 17.00
C ALA A 149 6.10 22.05 17.37
N ILE A 150 4.78 22.21 17.18
CA ILE A 150 4.04 23.43 17.51
C ILE A 150 4.11 23.71 19.02
N LEU A 151 3.87 22.69 19.84
CA LEU A 151 3.90 22.80 21.29
C LEU A 151 5.31 23.17 21.81
N SER A 152 6.35 22.47 21.35
CA SER A 152 7.75 22.78 21.70
C SER A 152 8.11 24.21 21.30
N PHE A 153 7.71 24.65 20.10
CA PHE A 153 7.96 26.02 19.65
C PHE A 153 7.23 27.04 20.53
N TYR A 154 5.95 26.81 20.82
CA TYR A 154 5.15 27.69 21.68
C TYR A 154 5.75 27.81 23.08
N VAL A 155 6.17 26.69 23.69
CA VAL A 155 6.79 26.67 25.00
C VAL A 155 8.13 27.41 24.98
N LEU A 156 8.97 27.25 23.95
CA LEU A 156 10.24 27.97 23.78
C LEU A 156 10.07 29.50 23.68
N ILE A 157 9.08 29.97 22.92
CA ILE A 157 8.84 31.43 22.83
C ILE A 157 8.26 31.99 24.15
N ARG A 158 7.52 31.19 24.93
CA ARG A 158 7.01 31.58 26.25
C ARG A 158 8.10 31.57 27.31
N LEU A 159 9.04 30.63 27.23
CA LEU A 159 10.20 30.55 28.11
C LEU A 159 11.05 31.84 28.08
N ARG A 160 11.16 32.50 26.91
CA ARG A 160 11.86 33.78 26.77
C ARG A 160 11.27 34.92 27.61
N GLU A 161 9.96 34.93 27.85
CA GLU A 161 9.31 35.99 28.65
C GLU A 161 9.40 35.70 30.15
N SER A 162 9.29 34.43 30.53
CA SER A 162 9.23 34.00 31.92
C SER A 162 10.06 32.73 32.12
N PRO A 163 11.39 32.86 32.32
CA PRO A 163 12.30 31.71 32.46
C PRO A 163 12.23 31.10 33.86
N THR A 164 11.10 30.47 34.19
CA THR A 164 10.92 29.77 35.47
C THR A 164 11.53 28.36 35.42
N PRO A 165 11.96 27.78 36.56
CA PRO A 165 12.47 26.41 36.61
C PRO A 165 11.50 25.38 36.01
N LEU A 166 10.21 25.50 36.32
CA LEU A 166 9.18 24.61 35.78
C LEU A 166 9.08 24.73 34.25
N MET A 167 9.16 25.95 33.71
CA MET A 167 9.06 26.17 32.26
C MET A 167 10.29 25.62 31.52
N LEU A 168 11.48 25.66 32.13
CA LEU A 168 12.67 25.00 31.58
C LEU A 168 12.48 23.48 31.47
N VAL A 169 11.93 22.85 32.52
CA VAL A 169 11.64 21.41 32.53
C VAL A 169 10.57 21.05 31.50
N ILE A 170 9.45 21.80 31.45
CA ILE A 170 8.39 21.58 30.45
C ILE A 170 8.95 21.73 29.03
N CYS A 171 9.80 22.72 28.80
CA CYS A 171 10.45 22.93 27.50
C CYS A 171 11.36 21.76 27.14
N ALA A 172 12.16 21.27 28.09
CA ALA A 172 13.04 20.12 27.89
C ALA A 172 12.26 18.84 27.56
N LEU A 173 11.19 18.55 28.31
CA LEU A 173 10.37 17.35 28.10
C LEU A 173 9.60 17.39 26.78
N THR A 174 8.99 18.52 26.43
CA THR A 174 8.28 18.67 25.15
C THR A 174 9.23 18.53 23.95
N LEU A 175 10.41 19.17 24.00
CA LEU A 175 11.45 18.98 22.98
C LEU A 175 11.96 17.54 22.93
N SER A 176 12.08 16.89 24.09
CA SER A 176 12.49 15.48 24.16
C SER A 176 11.52 14.60 23.38
N LEU A 177 10.21 14.74 23.63
CA LEU A 177 9.17 13.99 22.91
C LEU A 177 9.18 14.29 21.40
N PHE A 178 9.40 15.54 21.02
CA PHE A 178 9.52 15.94 19.62
C PHE A 178 10.70 15.24 18.93
N PHE A 179 11.89 15.25 19.54
CA PHE A 179 13.08 14.58 19.01
C PHE A 179 12.93 13.06 18.98
N GLN A 180 12.36 12.49 20.02
CA GLN A 180 12.10 11.06 20.11
C GLN A 180 11.12 10.59 19.04
N SER A 181 10.09 11.37 18.71
CA SER A 181 9.12 11.00 17.65
C SER A 181 9.78 10.87 16.27
N ARG A 182 10.82 11.68 16.02
CA ARG A 182 11.56 11.68 14.76
C ARG A 182 13.00 12.19 14.92
N PRO A 183 14.01 11.30 14.99
CA PRO A 183 15.38 11.70 15.37
C PRO A 183 16.06 12.72 14.45
N ASN A 184 15.67 12.82 13.16
CA ASN A 184 16.21 13.86 12.27
C ASN A 184 15.83 15.29 12.70
N THR A 185 14.80 15.46 13.53
CA THR A 185 14.43 16.78 14.11
C THR A 185 15.44 17.27 15.16
N PHE A 186 16.32 16.39 15.64
CA PHE A 186 17.44 16.73 16.53
C PHE A 186 18.39 17.77 15.93
N LEU A 187 18.36 17.97 14.59
CA LEU A 187 19.02 19.09 13.90
C LEU A 187 18.63 20.47 14.47
N CYS A 188 17.48 20.60 15.13
CA CYS A 188 17.07 21.85 15.78
C CYS A 188 17.85 22.12 17.08
N LEU A 189 18.40 21.09 17.76
CA LEU A 189 18.94 21.20 19.11
C LEU A 189 20.08 22.24 19.24
N PRO A 190 21.11 22.29 18.37
CA PRO A 190 22.19 23.27 18.49
C PRO A 190 21.67 24.71 18.46
N PHE A 191 20.67 24.97 17.62
CA PHE A 191 20.08 26.30 17.49
C PHE A 191 19.10 26.62 18.63
N VAL A 192 18.40 25.62 19.17
CA VAL A 192 17.62 25.78 20.40
C VAL A 192 18.55 26.10 21.58
N ILE A 193 19.69 25.42 21.70
CA ILE A 193 20.71 25.70 22.71
C ILE A 193 21.19 27.14 22.57
N TYR A 194 21.53 27.55 21.35
CA TYR A 194 21.91 28.93 21.06
C TYR A 194 20.80 29.92 21.43
N TYR A 195 19.55 29.65 21.06
CA TYR A 195 18.41 30.51 21.37
C TYR A 195 18.20 30.66 22.89
N VAL A 196 18.24 29.56 23.63
CA VAL A 196 18.13 29.56 25.10
C VAL A 196 19.29 30.36 25.70
N HIS A 197 20.52 30.14 25.25
CA HIS A 197 21.67 30.88 25.77
C HIS A 197 21.61 32.38 25.48
N ALA A 198 21.39 32.74 24.22
CA ALA A 198 21.53 34.10 23.72
C ALA A 198 20.32 34.99 24.04
N TYR A 199 19.12 34.43 24.12
CA TYR A 199 17.88 35.19 24.28
C TYR A 199 17.14 34.92 25.59
N VAL A 200 17.14 33.70 26.10
CA VAL A 200 16.44 33.37 27.37
C VAL A 200 17.32 33.69 28.56
N PHE A 201 18.59 33.29 28.51
CA PHE A 201 19.54 33.47 29.61
C PHE A 201 20.33 34.79 29.53
N LYS A 202 19.96 35.69 28.62
CA LYS A 202 20.66 36.96 28.34
C LYS A 202 20.90 37.79 29.61
N SER A 203 19.91 37.88 30.49
CA SER A 203 19.93 38.69 31.71
C SER A 203 20.29 37.93 32.98
N LEU A 204 20.61 36.64 32.90
CA LEU A 204 20.93 35.81 34.07
C LEU A 204 22.43 35.89 34.43
N SER A 205 22.75 35.79 35.73
CA SER A 205 24.13 35.66 36.20
C SER A 205 24.75 34.30 35.82
N SER A 206 26.08 34.17 35.82
CA SER A 206 26.76 32.92 35.45
C SER A 206 26.30 31.71 36.29
N ARG A 207 26.05 31.89 37.60
CA ARG A 207 25.55 30.82 38.48
C ARG A 207 24.12 30.39 38.11
N GLU A 208 23.26 31.34 37.79
CA GLU A 208 21.89 31.07 37.36
C GLU A 208 21.85 30.41 35.97
N LYS A 209 22.76 30.78 35.06
CA LYS A 209 22.93 30.11 33.77
C LYS A 209 23.26 28.64 33.95
N THR A 210 24.23 28.31 34.81
CA THR A 210 24.59 26.91 35.10
C THR A 210 23.42 26.14 35.68
N LYS A 211 22.69 26.73 36.64
CA LYS A 211 21.48 26.12 37.21
C LYS A 211 20.39 25.93 36.14
N GLY A 212 20.16 26.93 35.30
CA GLY A 212 19.19 26.90 34.21
C GLY A 212 19.52 25.83 33.17
N TRP A 213 20.80 25.67 32.82
CA TRP A 213 21.26 24.57 31.96
C TRP A 213 21.06 23.20 32.61
N GLY A 214 21.34 23.05 33.91
CA GLY A 214 21.04 21.82 34.64
C GLY A 214 19.56 21.46 34.56
N LEU A 215 18.68 22.44 34.81
CA LEU A 215 17.22 22.28 34.74
C LEU A 215 16.68 22.02 33.33
N PHE A 216 17.44 22.34 32.29
CA PHE A 216 17.05 22.11 30.89
C PHE A 216 17.64 20.79 30.35
N LEU A 217 18.95 20.57 30.48
CA LEU A 217 19.65 19.43 29.88
C LEU A 217 19.41 18.14 30.65
N ILE A 218 19.35 18.16 31.98
CA ILE A 218 19.16 16.93 32.77
C ILE A 218 17.80 16.29 32.44
N PRO A 219 16.64 16.99 32.48
CA PRO A 219 15.37 16.39 32.10
C PRO A 219 15.32 15.97 30.63
N LEU A 220 15.92 16.76 29.72
CA LEU A 220 15.98 16.42 28.29
C LEU A 220 16.67 15.07 28.07
N LEU A 221 17.86 14.90 28.65
CA LEU A 221 18.67 13.69 28.53
C LEU A 221 18.06 12.51 29.30
N LEU A 222 17.59 12.72 30.53
CA LEU A 222 16.90 11.69 31.32
C LEU A 222 15.69 11.13 30.57
N SER A 223 14.93 11.99 29.90
CA SER A 223 13.76 11.58 29.12
C SER A 223 14.10 10.75 27.88
N PHE A 224 15.35 10.75 27.39
CA PHE A 224 15.77 9.90 26.26
C PHE A 224 16.05 8.45 26.66
N PHE A 225 16.51 8.21 27.90
CA PHE A 225 16.99 6.90 28.32
C PHE A 225 15.98 5.77 28.12
N PRO A 226 14.69 5.90 28.48
CA PRO A 226 13.75 4.79 28.34
C PRO A 226 13.67 4.24 26.91
N LEU A 227 13.55 5.13 25.92
CA LEU A 227 13.47 4.71 24.52
C LEU A 227 14.82 4.29 23.93
N LEU A 228 15.93 4.90 24.36
CA LEU A 228 17.27 4.44 23.96
C LEU A 228 17.56 3.02 24.49
N ILE A 229 17.15 2.72 25.72
CA ILE A 229 17.25 1.38 26.31
C ILE A 229 16.37 0.41 25.53
N GLN A 230 15.11 0.77 25.25
CA GLN A 230 14.23 -0.07 24.44
C GLN A 230 14.86 -0.37 23.06
N CYS A 231 15.41 0.65 22.40
CA CYS A 231 16.04 0.49 21.08
C CYS A 231 17.25 -0.44 21.15
N TYR A 232 18.08 -0.30 22.19
CA TYR A 232 19.21 -1.20 22.43
C TYR A 232 18.75 -2.65 22.65
N LEU A 233 17.74 -2.86 23.49
CA LEU A 233 17.20 -4.18 23.80
C LEU A 233 16.52 -4.85 22.59
N VAL A 234 15.86 -4.09 21.73
CA VAL A 234 15.17 -4.61 20.54
C VAL A 234 16.13 -4.91 19.39
N HIS A 235 17.16 -4.08 19.18
CA HIS A 235 18.08 -4.23 18.05
C HIS A 235 19.38 -4.97 18.37
N GLY A 236 19.70 -5.18 19.66
CA GLY A 236 21.00 -5.74 20.09
C GLY A 236 22.20 -4.82 19.80
N LYS A 237 21.95 -3.57 19.41
CA LYS A 237 22.95 -2.54 19.14
C LYS A 237 22.38 -1.16 19.43
N PHE A 238 23.25 -0.17 19.62
CA PHE A 238 22.81 1.20 19.79
C PHE A 238 22.11 1.72 18.53
N VAL A 239 20.86 2.19 18.70
CA VAL A 239 20.06 2.85 17.67
C VAL A 239 19.51 4.14 18.26
N PHE A 240 19.75 5.25 17.60
CA PHE A 240 19.25 6.55 18.04
C PHE A 240 17.79 6.74 17.63
N PHE A 241 16.89 6.12 18.41
CA PHE A 241 15.43 6.04 18.26
C PHE A 241 14.90 5.35 17.00
N ASP A 242 15.54 5.49 15.83
CA ASP A 242 15.03 4.98 14.55
C ASP A 242 16.18 4.39 13.72
N SER A 243 16.04 3.13 13.28
CA SER A 243 17.07 2.42 12.51
C SER A 243 16.84 2.50 11.00
N SER A 244 15.73 3.08 10.54
CA SER A 244 15.41 3.22 9.10
C SER A 244 16.22 4.33 8.39
N GLY A 245 16.89 5.20 9.18
CA GLY A 245 17.63 6.36 8.71
C GLY A 245 18.62 6.08 7.56
N PRO A 246 19.54 5.11 7.67
CA PRO A 246 20.51 4.81 6.62
C PRO A 246 19.88 4.46 5.27
N THR A 247 18.87 3.58 5.27
CA THR A 247 18.15 3.19 4.05
C THR A 247 17.37 4.37 3.46
N ALA A 248 16.69 5.15 4.30
CA ALA A 248 15.98 6.34 3.87
C ALA A 248 16.90 7.43 3.31
N PHE A 249 18.13 7.51 3.81
CA PHE A 249 19.15 8.44 3.34
C PHE A 249 19.69 8.02 1.97
N LEU A 250 20.04 6.75 1.79
CA LEU A 250 20.50 6.22 0.50
C LEU A 250 19.43 6.37 -0.59
N ALA A 251 18.18 5.99 -0.28
CA ALA A 251 17.07 6.04 -1.23
C ALA A 251 16.71 7.47 -1.71
N GLY A 252 17.10 8.50 -0.96
CA GLY A 252 16.88 9.91 -1.32
C GLY A 252 18.11 10.64 -1.85
N ASN A 253 19.26 9.97 -1.98
CA ASN A 253 20.53 10.58 -2.34
C ASN A 253 21.34 9.74 -3.34
N PHE A 254 20.69 9.29 -4.42
CA PHE A 254 21.38 8.83 -5.61
C PHE A 254 21.16 9.81 -6.77
N ILE A 255 22.13 9.98 -7.68
CA ILE A 255 22.14 11.02 -8.74
C ILE A 255 20.87 10.99 -9.60
N ASP A 256 20.31 9.79 -9.83
CA ASP A 256 19.09 9.59 -10.62
C ASP A 256 17.80 9.73 -9.81
N TYR A 257 17.87 10.07 -8.51
CA TYR A 257 16.69 10.23 -7.66
C TYR A 257 15.76 11.30 -8.27
N PRO A 258 14.47 10.97 -8.49
CA PRO A 258 13.53 11.86 -9.18
C PRO A 258 13.27 13.17 -8.42
N GLY A 259 13.59 13.21 -7.13
CA GLY A 259 13.43 14.37 -6.26
C GLY A 259 12.21 14.30 -5.33
N VAL A 260 11.31 13.34 -5.55
CA VAL A 260 10.08 13.13 -4.78
C VAL A 260 9.71 11.65 -4.77
N GLY A 261 9.03 11.20 -3.71
CA GLY A 261 8.59 9.82 -3.54
C GLY A 261 9.64 8.94 -2.88
N PHE A 262 9.28 7.68 -2.70
CA PHE A 262 10.14 6.63 -2.16
C PHE A 262 9.97 5.35 -2.99
N ASP A 263 11.05 4.91 -3.61
CA ASP A 263 11.10 3.65 -4.37
C ASP A 263 12.46 2.98 -4.13
N SER A 264 12.45 1.88 -3.38
CA SER A 264 13.64 1.11 -3.08
C SER A 264 14.19 0.37 -4.30
N ASN A 265 13.36 0.04 -5.29
CA ASN A 265 13.79 -0.70 -6.47
C ASN A 265 14.68 0.17 -7.36
N LEU A 266 14.40 1.46 -7.46
CA LEU A 266 15.27 2.40 -8.18
C LEU A 266 16.67 2.46 -7.56
N LEU A 267 16.77 2.50 -6.22
CA LEU A 267 18.05 2.46 -5.53
C LEU A 267 18.79 1.15 -5.80
N ILE A 268 18.12 0.01 -5.67
CA ILE A 268 18.72 -1.31 -5.90
C ILE A 268 19.22 -1.45 -7.33
N GLN A 269 18.42 -1.03 -8.32
CA GLN A 269 18.81 -1.06 -9.74
C GLN A 269 20.00 -0.15 -10.00
N PHE A 270 20.02 1.05 -9.40
CA PHE A 270 21.15 1.97 -9.49
C PHE A 270 22.41 1.35 -8.89
N GLN A 271 22.32 0.78 -7.69
CA GLN A 271 23.46 0.14 -7.03
C GLN A 271 24.01 -1.03 -7.85
N LYS A 272 23.15 -1.86 -8.44
CA LYS A 272 23.55 -2.94 -9.35
C LYS A 272 24.26 -2.41 -10.59
N LYS A 273 23.67 -1.41 -11.24
CA LYS A 273 24.20 -0.82 -12.48
C LYS A 273 25.60 -0.24 -12.29
N TYR A 274 25.90 0.33 -11.12
CA TYR A 274 27.17 1.01 -10.85
C TYR A 274 28.09 0.26 -9.86
N GLY A 275 27.74 -0.98 -9.46
CA GLY A 275 28.56 -1.80 -8.55
C GLY A 275 28.69 -1.24 -7.13
N MET A 276 27.62 -0.63 -6.59
CA MET A 276 27.62 0.12 -5.32
C MET A 276 26.78 -0.53 -4.19
N GLU A 277 26.50 -1.83 -4.27
CA GLU A 277 25.55 -2.53 -3.37
C GLU A 277 26.02 -2.59 -1.89
N ASN A 278 27.33 -2.61 -1.65
CA ASN A 278 27.92 -2.84 -0.32
C ASN A 278 28.55 -1.60 0.32
N LEU A 279 28.33 -0.42 -0.26
CA LEU A 279 28.95 0.81 0.24
C LEU A 279 28.23 1.32 1.48
N SER A 280 29.03 1.78 2.46
CA SER A 280 28.49 2.54 3.59
C SER A 280 27.82 3.83 3.08
N PRO A 281 26.79 4.39 3.77
CA PRO A 281 26.13 5.60 3.30
C PRO A 281 27.08 6.78 3.01
N PRO A 282 28.09 7.09 3.85
CA PRO A 282 29.07 8.12 3.53
C PRO A 282 29.88 7.83 2.27
N SER A 283 30.37 6.59 2.11
CA SER A 283 31.15 6.16 0.94
C SER A 283 30.32 6.23 -0.34
N PHE A 284 29.05 5.82 -0.27
CA PHE A 284 28.11 5.86 -1.38
C PHE A 284 27.88 7.30 -1.87
N ILE A 285 27.67 8.25 -0.96
CA ILE A 285 27.50 9.67 -1.32
C ILE A 285 28.79 10.26 -1.86
N LEU A 286 29.93 10.00 -1.19
CA LEU A 286 31.21 10.54 -1.62
C LEU A 286 31.55 10.11 -3.04
N GLN A 287 31.36 8.82 -3.37
CA GLN A 287 31.62 8.31 -4.70
C GLN A 287 30.73 8.97 -5.76
N GLN A 288 29.46 9.21 -5.45
CA GLN A 288 28.57 9.92 -6.37
C GLN A 288 28.95 11.38 -6.58
N VAL A 289 29.28 12.09 -5.50
CA VAL A 289 29.74 13.49 -5.57
C VAL A 289 31.04 13.59 -6.35
N MET A 290 31.96 12.63 -6.21
CA MET A 290 33.22 12.59 -6.96
C MET A 290 33.03 12.24 -8.43
N ASN A 291 32.08 11.34 -8.75
CA ASN A 291 31.82 10.91 -10.12
C ASN A 291 31.04 11.94 -10.92
N ASP A 292 30.03 12.59 -10.32
CA ASP A 292 29.20 13.60 -10.99
C ASP A 292 28.71 14.68 -9.98
N PRO A 293 29.56 15.67 -9.65
CA PRO A 293 29.21 16.72 -8.70
C PRO A 293 28.05 17.59 -9.20
N VAL A 294 27.95 17.81 -10.52
CA VAL A 294 26.89 18.63 -11.11
C VAL A 294 25.55 17.88 -11.07
N GLY A 295 25.55 16.58 -11.37
CA GLY A 295 24.37 15.71 -11.24
C GLY A 295 23.88 15.63 -9.80
N PHE A 296 24.80 15.51 -8.83
CA PHE A 296 24.44 15.53 -7.41
C PHE A 296 23.81 16.86 -6.99
N LEU A 297 24.39 18.01 -7.38
CA LEU A 297 23.79 19.32 -7.12
C LEU A 297 22.42 19.48 -7.80
N ARG A 298 22.27 18.99 -9.04
CA ARG A 298 20.98 18.98 -9.76
C ARG A 298 19.95 18.14 -9.01
N MET A 299 20.35 16.99 -8.44
CA MET A 299 19.49 16.13 -7.63
C MET A 299 19.03 16.84 -6.35
N ILE A 300 19.91 17.56 -5.64
CA ILE A 300 19.52 18.38 -4.49
C ILE A 300 18.56 19.50 -4.91
N GLY A 301 18.82 20.14 -6.06
CA GLY A 301 17.92 21.14 -6.66
C GLY A 301 16.52 20.57 -6.95
N ARG A 302 16.42 19.36 -7.51
CA ARG A 302 15.14 18.65 -7.71
C ARG A 302 14.42 18.42 -6.38
N LYS A 303 15.12 18.00 -5.33
CA LYS A 303 14.51 17.83 -3.99
C LYS A 303 13.98 19.13 -3.42
N MET A 304 14.76 20.21 -3.54
CA MET A 304 14.33 21.54 -3.10
C MET A 304 13.09 22.01 -3.86
N PHE A 305 13.06 21.82 -5.18
CA PHE A 305 11.88 22.12 -6.00
C PHE A 305 10.67 21.32 -5.53
N PHE A 306 10.78 19.99 -5.46
CA PHE A 306 9.66 19.13 -5.07
C PHE A 306 9.23 19.30 -3.61
N TYR A 307 10.12 19.76 -2.74
CA TYR A 307 9.75 20.10 -1.37
C TYR A 307 8.71 21.22 -1.35
N PHE A 308 8.91 22.31 -2.10
CA PHE A 308 7.98 23.44 -2.20
C PHE A 308 6.87 23.25 -3.25
N ASN A 309 6.94 22.17 -4.03
CA ASN A 309 5.99 21.87 -5.09
C ASN A 309 4.65 21.36 -4.54
N ASP A 310 3.59 21.55 -5.33
CA ASP A 310 2.24 21.11 -5.01
C ASP A 310 2.04 19.58 -4.99
N LEU A 311 2.95 18.82 -5.59
CA LEU A 311 2.85 17.37 -5.64
C LEU A 311 3.05 16.75 -4.26
N GLU A 312 1.96 16.24 -3.68
CA GLU A 312 1.96 15.43 -2.47
C GLU A 312 2.40 13.98 -2.74
N GLY A 313 3.73 13.77 -2.85
CA GLY A 313 4.30 12.45 -3.12
C GLY A 313 3.96 11.41 -2.05
N ALA A 314 3.27 10.35 -2.45
CA ALA A 314 2.91 9.23 -1.58
C ALA A 314 4.13 8.38 -1.21
N SER A 315 4.10 7.81 -0.01
CA SER A 315 5.08 6.79 0.45
C SER A 315 4.36 5.62 1.08
N ASN A 316 3.43 5.93 1.98
CA ASN A 316 2.54 4.99 2.62
C ASN A 316 1.20 5.00 1.87
N LEU A 317 0.30 5.92 2.21
CA LEU A 317 -0.99 6.11 1.57
C LEU A 317 -0.99 7.32 0.62
N SER A 318 -1.88 7.29 -0.39
CA SER A 318 -2.08 8.41 -1.33
C SER A 318 -3.07 9.43 -0.75
N ILE A 319 -2.62 10.66 -0.55
CA ILE A 319 -3.49 11.79 -0.12
C ILE A 319 -4.59 12.06 -1.15
N TYR A 320 -4.30 11.88 -2.44
CA TYR A 320 -5.26 12.17 -3.51
C TYR A 320 -6.49 11.27 -3.43
N LEU A 321 -6.33 10.00 -3.05
CA LEU A 321 -7.46 9.09 -2.89
C LEU A 321 -8.35 9.49 -1.69
N TYR A 322 -7.76 10.00 -0.61
CA TYR A 322 -8.55 10.58 0.50
C TYR A 322 -9.28 11.86 0.09
N LEU A 323 -8.70 12.67 -0.79
CA LEU A 323 -9.36 13.85 -1.35
C LEU A 323 -10.52 13.45 -2.27
N GLU A 324 -10.35 12.43 -3.11
CA GLU A 324 -11.37 11.92 -4.03
C GLU A 324 -12.57 11.31 -3.29
N ASN A 325 -12.33 10.70 -2.12
CA ASN A 325 -13.36 10.03 -1.31
C ASN A 325 -13.91 10.88 -0.15
N SER A 326 -13.69 12.20 -0.18
CA SER A 326 -14.20 13.12 0.85
C SER A 326 -14.97 14.27 0.20
N GLN A 327 -16.10 14.64 0.79
CA GLN A 327 -16.86 15.80 0.32
C GLN A 327 -16.32 17.09 0.92
N ILE A 328 -15.68 17.04 2.10
CA ILE A 328 -15.20 18.23 2.82
C ILE A 328 -13.80 18.63 2.38
N LEU A 329 -12.86 17.67 2.31
CA LEU A 329 -11.44 17.98 2.13
C LEU A 329 -11.08 18.76 0.85
N PRO A 330 -11.74 18.54 -0.32
CA PRO A 330 -11.44 19.29 -1.54
C PRO A 330 -11.73 20.80 -1.44
N PHE A 331 -12.67 21.22 -0.59
CA PHE A 331 -13.02 22.64 -0.39
C PHE A 331 -12.08 23.36 0.58
N LEU A 332 -11.23 22.61 1.30
CA LEU A 332 -10.23 23.14 2.20
C LEU A 332 -8.95 23.54 1.44
N PHE A 333 -7.94 24.08 2.14
CA PHE A 333 -6.65 24.37 1.52
C PHE A 333 -5.92 23.07 1.22
N SER A 334 -5.94 22.63 -0.04
CA SER A 334 -5.33 21.39 -0.51
C SER A 334 -4.02 21.56 -1.29
N HIS A 335 -3.73 22.79 -1.71
CA HIS A 335 -2.53 23.12 -2.50
C HIS A 335 -1.36 23.53 -1.59
N PHE A 336 -0.37 22.66 -1.42
CA PHE A 336 0.86 22.98 -0.67
C PHE A 336 1.65 24.14 -1.31
N SER A 337 1.54 24.31 -2.63
CA SER A 337 2.16 25.42 -3.36
C SER A 337 1.65 26.80 -2.92
N LEU A 338 0.41 26.91 -2.42
CA LEU A 338 -0.13 28.15 -1.87
C LEU A 338 0.69 28.62 -0.67
N PHE A 339 0.91 27.73 0.30
CA PHE A 339 1.72 28.02 1.48
C PHE A 339 3.21 28.14 1.15
N SER A 340 3.69 27.43 0.13
CA SER A 340 5.07 27.57 -0.33
C SER A 340 5.34 28.94 -0.95
N ALA A 341 4.49 29.40 -1.88
CA ALA A 341 4.64 30.71 -2.51
C ALA A 341 4.54 31.86 -1.49
N LEU A 342 3.47 31.88 -0.69
CA LEU A 342 3.26 32.91 0.32
C LEU A 342 4.30 32.82 1.45
N GLY A 343 4.69 31.61 1.85
CA GLY A 343 5.66 31.37 2.90
C GLY A 343 7.05 31.84 2.53
N LEU A 344 7.52 31.56 1.30
CA LEU A 344 8.80 32.08 0.79
C LEU A 344 8.81 33.61 0.73
N MET A 345 7.72 34.22 0.29
CA MET A 345 7.57 35.68 0.34
C MET A 345 7.60 36.21 1.78
N GLY A 346 6.92 35.52 2.70
CA GLY A 346 6.89 35.85 4.12
C GLY A 346 8.26 35.75 4.79
N VAL A 347 9.07 34.74 4.43
CA VAL A 347 10.46 34.58 4.86
C VAL A 347 11.29 35.81 4.48
N VAL A 348 11.14 36.33 3.26
CA VAL A 348 11.86 37.53 2.80
C VAL A 348 11.32 38.79 3.50
N LEU A 349 10.01 38.94 3.61
CA LEU A 349 9.39 40.14 4.19
C LEU A 349 9.66 40.28 5.70
N ALA A 350 9.79 39.15 6.41
CA ALA A 350 9.98 39.18 7.86
C ALA A 350 11.42 39.55 8.28
N ILE A 351 12.38 39.65 7.34
CA ILE A 351 13.83 39.74 7.61
C ILE A 351 14.25 40.95 8.45
N GLN A 352 13.36 41.94 8.62
CA GLN A 352 13.60 43.16 9.40
C GLN A 352 13.55 42.92 10.92
N ASN A 353 12.88 41.86 11.40
CA ASN A 353 12.67 41.58 12.84
C ASN A 353 13.50 40.40 13.38
N ARG A 354 14.75 40.26 12.92
CA ARG A 354 15.57 39.02 13.05
C ARG A 354 15.61 38.42 14.46
N GLU A 355 15.77 39.23 15.52
CA GLU A 355 15.88 38.71 16.89
C GLU A 355 14.57 38.06 17.39
N LYS A 356 13.42 38.62 17.03
CA LYS A 356 12.12 38.14 17.50
C LYS A 356 11.72 36.85 16.78
N ILE A 357 12.07 36.73 15.51
CA ILE A 357 11.68 35.62 14.63
C ILE A 357 12.79 34.61 14.37
N PHE A 358 13.98 34.78 14.95
CA PHE A 358 15.14 33.90 14.77
C PHE A 358 14.74 32.42 14.94
N LEU A 359 14.02 32.11 16.02
CA LEU A 359 13.58 30.75 16.31
C LEU A 359 12.68 30.19 15.19
N LEU A 360 11.81 31.03 14.61
CA LEU A 360 10.91 30.64 13.52
C LEU A 360 11.69 30.28 12.25
N TYR A 361 12.70 31.08 11.88
CA TYR A 361 13.57 30.76 10.75
C TYR A 361 14.34 29.46 10.97
N VAL A 362 14.92 29.30 12.15
CA VAL A 362 15.69 28.10 12.51
C VAL A 362 14.81 26.86 12.46
N PHE A 363 13.65 26.86 13.11
CA PHE A 363 12.75 25.70 13.12
C PHE A 363 12.34 25.33 11.69
N LEU A 364 11.92 26.31 10.89
CA LEU A 364 11.57 26.07 9.50
C LEU A 364 12.76 25.50 8.71
N ALA A 365 13.94 26.12 8.80
CA ALA A 365 15.13 25.70 8.08
C ALA A 365 15.58 24.29 8.47
N CYS A 366 15.64 23.99 9.78
CA CYS A 366 16.00 22.66 10.28
C CYS A 366 15.00 21.60 9.82
N LEU A 367 13.70 21.89 9.83
CA LEU A 367 12.68 20.93 9.40
C LEU A 367 12.70 20.71 7.88
N ILE A 368 12.85 21.76 7.07
CA ILE A 368 13.08 21.63 5.62
C ILE A 368 14.32 20.77 5.37
N LEU A 369 15.45 21.09 6.03
CA LEU A 369 16.71 20.36 5.87
C LEU A 369 16.56 18.90 6.29
N SER A 370 15.78 18.61 7.34
CA SER A 370 15.53 17.26 7.82
C SER A 370 14.81 16.37 6.79
N VAL A 371 14.08 16.97 5.84
CA VAL A 371 13.40 16.28 4.74
C VAL A 371 14.32 16.22 3.52
N VAL A 372 14.91 17.35 3.13
CA VAL A 372 15.74 17.47 1.92
C VAL A 372 17.01 16.63 2.03
N LEU A 373 17.60 16.46 3.22
CA LEU A 373 18.75 15.57 3.42
C LEU A 373 18.42 14.09 3.17
N PHE A 374 17.16 13.69 3.25
CA PHE A 374 16.71 12.33 3.01
C PHE A 374 15.93 12.31 1.68
N HIS A 375 14.66 11.92 1.71
CA HIS A 375 13.76 11.87 0.57
C HIS A 375 12.52 12.74 0.82
N VAL A 376 11.94 13.28 -0.26
CA VAL A 376 10.82 14.22 -0.20
C VAL A 376 9.52 13.46 -0.42
N VAL A 377 8.70 13.36 0.62
CA VAL A 377 7.35 12.76 0.59
C VAL A 377 6.41 13.60 1.44
N ALA A 378 5.11 13.54 1.13
CA ALA A 378 4.09 14.38 1.74
C ALA A 378 4.15 14.39 3.28
N ARG A 379 4.01 13.21 3.92
CA ARG A 379 4.09 13.02 5.39
C ARG A 379 5.34 13.59 6.08
N PHE A 380 6.42 13.84 5.34
CA PHE A 380 7.65 14.40 5.91
C PHE A 380 7.65 15.91 5.88
N ARG A 381 6.89 16.55 4.98
CA ARG A 381 6.70 18.00 4.92
C ARG A 381 5.71 18.52 5.95
N VAL A 382 4.77 17.68 6.37
CA VAL A 382 3.68 18.03 7.30
C VAL A 382 4.18 18.71 8.58
N PRO A 383 5.21 18.20 9.30
CA PRO A 383 5.70 18.87 10.51
C PRO A 383 6.28 20.29 10.30
N SER A 384 6.74 20.61 9.10
CA SER A 384 7.23 21.94 8.73
C SER A 384 6.13 22.90 8.27
N ALA A 385 4.97 22.37 7.83
CA ALA A 385 3.87 23.16 7.30
C ALA A 385 3.38 24.27 8.24
N PRO A 386 3.22 24.07 9.57
CA PRO A 386 2.74 25.12 10.47
C PRO A 386 3.63 26.36 10.48
N PHE A 387 4.95 26.18 10.39
CA PHE A 387 5.92 27.28 10.39
C PHE A 387 5.94 28.01 9.05
N LEU A 388 5.73 27.29 7.94
CA LEU A 388 5.56 27.89 6.62
C LEU A 388 4.23 28.65 6.51
N ILE A 389 3.17 28.14 7.12
CA ILE A 389 1.86 28.81 7.26
C ILE A 389 1.99 30.11 8.06
N LEU A 390 2.79 30.15 9.13
CA LEU A 390 3.05 31.39 9.87
C LEU A 390 3.69 32.48 8.99
N PHE A 391 4.67 32.13 8.16
CA PHE A 391 5.23 33.08 7.20
C PHE A 391 4.23 33.46 6.10
N SER A 392 3.43 32.52 5.62
CA SER A 392 2.35 32.78 4.65
C SER A 392 1.35 33.79 5.19
N ALA A 393 0.90 33.58 6.43
CA ALA A 393 -0.01 34.46 7.15
C ALA A 393 0.60 35.87 7.35
N TYR A 394 1.90 35.95 7.64
CA TYR A 394 2.60 37.22 7.72
C TYR A 394 2.64 37.95 6.36
N ALA A 395 2.94 37.24 5.27
CA ALA A 395 2.97 37.80 3.92
C ALA A 395 1.60 38.39 3.52
N VAL A 396 0.53 37.63 3.74
CA VAL A 396 -0.85 38.10 3.50
C VAL A 396 -1.20 39.28 4.41
N GLY A 397 -0.84 39.23 5.70
CA GLY A 397 -1.05 40.33 6.63
C GLY A 397 -0.39 41.65 6.18
N ARG A 398 0.81 41.57 5.57
CA ARG A 398 1.50 42.70 4.94
C ARG A 398 0.75 43.20 3.71
N ALA A 399 0.29 42.30 2.83
CA ALA A 399 -0.52 42.67 1.67
C ALA A 399 -1.81 43.41 2.06
N CYS A 400 -2.52 42.93 3.09
CA CYS A 400 -3.71 43.61 3.63
C CYS A 400 -3.37 45.00 4.20
N THR A 401 -2.19 45.16 4.78
CA THR A 401 -1.73 46.46 5.30
C THR A 401 -1.46 47.45 4.17
N TRP A 402 -0.77 47.02 3.10
CA TRP A 402 -0.55 47.84 1.91
C TRP A 402 -1.85 48.22 1.21
N TRP A 403 -2.81 47.30 1.13
CA TRP A 403 -4.16 47.58 0.62
C TRP A 403 -4.83 48.70 1.42
N GLY A 404 -4.88 48.57 2.75
CA GLY A 404 -5.49 49.57 3.63
C GLY A 404 -4.78 50.93 3.58
N GLN A 405 -3.47 50.95 3.34
CA GLN A 405 -2.66 52.17 3.19
C GLN A 405 -2.63 52.70 1.74
N ARG A 406 -3.40 52.11 0.81
CA ARG A 406 -3.42 52.46 -0.62
C ARG A 406 -2.04 52.41 -1.30
N GLN A 407 -1.13 51.57 -0.81
CA GLN A 407 0.21 51.37 -1.38
C GLN A 407 0.18 50.34 -2.52
N PHE A 408 -0.52 50.67 -3.61
CA PHE A 408 -0.78 49.72 -4.69
C PHE A 408 0.48 49.18 -5.38
N LYS A 409 1.57 49.96 -5.44
CA LYS A 409 2.84 49.51 -6.03
C LYS A 409 3.38 48.24 -5.37
N PHE A 410 3.44 48.20 -4.04
CA PHE A 410 3.92 47.02 -3.31
C PHE A 410 2.96 45.84 -3.46
N LEU A 411 1.66 46.11 -3.49
CA LEU A 411 0.65 45.09 -3.71
C LEU A 411 0.75 44.47 -5.11
N THR A 412 0.95 45.26 -6.16
CA THR A 412 1.14 44.75 -7.53
C THR A 412 2.36 43.85 -7.61
N VAL A 413 3.51 44.28 -7.04
CA VAL A 413 4.72 43.43 -6.97
C VAL A 413 4.43 42.14 -6.21
N PHE A 414 3.73 42.21 -5.07
CA PHE A 414 3.34 41.04 -4.30
C PHE A 414 2.50 40.07 -5.13
N ILE A 415 1.46 40.54 -5.81
CA ILE A 415 0.56 39.71 -6.62
C ILE A 415 1.32 39.06 -7.78
N VAL A 416 2.19 39.81 -8.47
CA VAL A 416 3.00 39.28 -9.58
C VAL A 416 3.97 38.20 -9.09
N VAL A 417 4.70 38.46 -8.01
CA VAL A 417 5.63 37.47 -7.44
C VAL A 417 4.88 36.24 -6.94
N PHE A 418 3.74 36.44 -6.30
CA PHE A 418 2.87 35.33 -5.88
C PHE A 418 2.41 34.50 -7.08
N ALA A 419 1.91 35.12 -8.14
CA ALA A 419 1.46 34.41 -9.35
C ALA A 419 2.59 33.61 -10.00
N VAL A 420 3.79 34.19 -10.11
CA VAL A 420 4.98 33.51 -10.66
C VAL A 420 5.37 32.31 -9.80
N LEU A 421 5.46 32.48 -8.48
CA LEU A 421 5.83 31.40 -7.56
C LEU A 421 4.75 30.32 -7.50
N PHE A 422 3.48 30.70 -7.40
CA PHE A 422 2.36 29.77 -7.32
C PHE A 422 2.25 28.91 -8.58
N TYR A 423 2.37 29.52 -9.76
CA TYR A 423 2.38 28.78 -11.03
C TYR A 423 3.63 27.92 -11.18
N GLY A 424 4.82 28.46 -10.87
CA GLY A 424 6.09 27.74 -10.99
C GLY A 424 6.24 26.57 -10.02
N LEU A 425 5.53 26.59 -8.88
CA LEU A 425 5.52 25.52 -7.88
C LEU A 425 4.35 24.54 -8.04
N ARG A 426 3.52 24.66 -9.09
CA ARG A 426 2.49 23.64 -9.36
C ARG A 426 3.09 22.30 -9.77
N ALA A 427 2.37 21.23 -9.46
CA ALA A 427 2.76 19.89 -9.88
C ALA A 427 2.83 19.82 -11.42
N PRO A 428 3.93 19.31 -12.00
CA PRO A 428 4.02 19.13 -13.45
C PRO A 428 2.94 18.15 -13.93
N GLU A 429 2.29 18.44 -15.06
CA GLU A 429 1.18 17.63 -15.59
C GLU A 429 1.58 16.18 -15.89
N ASN A 430 2.83 15.95 -16.29
CA ASN A 430 3.35 14.63 -16.67
C ASN A 430 3.72 13.73 -15.46
N ARG A 431 3.43 14.15 -14.22
CA ARG A 431 3.76 13.36 -13.02
C ARG A 431 2.53 12.62 -12.50
N THR A 432 2.72 11.33 -12.22
CA THR A 432 1.73 10.49 -11.55
C THR A 432 1.51 10.97 -10.11
N LYS A 433 0.27 11.38 -9.83
CA LYS A 433 -0.17 11.81 -8.49
C LYS A 433 -0.48 10.61 -7.59
N THR A 434 -1.21 9.63 -8.13
CA THR A 434 -1.57 8.37 -7.48
C THR A 434 -0.79 7.23 -8.11
N ARG A 435 -0.20 6.35 -7.30
CA ARG A 435 0.56 5.18 -7.78
C ARG A 435 -0.42 4.05 -8.09
N TYR A 436 -0.07 3.15 -9.01
CA TYR A 436 -0.91 1.97 -9.29
C TYR A 436 -1.20 1.16 -8.01
N VAL A 437 -0.18 0.94 -7.17
CA VAL A 437 -0.30 0.24 -5.87
C VAL A 437 -1.32 0.89 -4.95
N ASP A 438 -1.50 2.22 -5.01
CA ASP A 438 -2.48 2.91 -4.17
C ASP A 438 -3.90 2.49 -4.58
N TYR A 439 -4.19 2.42 -5.88
CA TYR A 439 -5.48 1.90 -6.39
C TYR A 439 -5.67 0.41 -6.05
N CYS A 440 -4.64 -0.42 -6.22
CA CYS A 440 -4.77 -1.85 -5.92
C CYS A 440 -5.08 -2.09 -4.44
N ASN A 441 -4.50 -1.28 -3.55
CA ASN A 441 -4.74 -1.37 -2.13
C ASN A 441 -6.13 -0.87 -1.73
N TRP A 442 -6.67 0.15 -2.40
CA TRP A 442 -8.05 0.59 -2.22
C TRP A 442 -9.04 -0.49 -2.66
N SER A 443 -8.83 -1.07 -3.85
CA SER A 443 -9.59 -2.22 -4.32
C SER A 443 -9.61 -3.35 -3.29
N TYR A 444 -8.42 -3.75 -2.83
CA TYR A 444 -8.29 -4.81 -1.82
C TYR A 444 -8.96 -4.46 -0.47
N ALA A 445 -8.91 -3.20 -0.03
CA ALA A 445 -9.52 -2.79 1.23
C ALA A 445 -11.05 -2.88 1.19
N TYR A 446 -11.70 -2.50 0.09
CA TYR A 446 -13.15 -2.68 -0.10
C TYR A 446 -13.58 -4.15 -0.15
N MET A 447 -12.69 -5.05 -0.53
CA MET A 447 -12.98 -6.49 -0.54
C MET A 447 -12.79 -7.16 0.81
N LEU A 448 -11.85 -6.67 1.63
CA LEU A 448 -11.55 -7.23 2.95
C LEU A 448 -12.56 -6.83 4.02
N ASP A 449 -13.17 -5.66 3.90
CA ASP A 449 -14.01 -5.11 4.96
C ASP A 449 -15.41 -5.70 4.95
N GLU A 450 -15.73 -6.62 5.86
CA GLU A 450 -17.09 -7.15 5.98
C GLU A 450 -18.15 -6.05 6.22
N LYS A 451 -17.79 -4.93 6.87
CA LYS A 451 -18.74 -3.85 7.18
C LYS A 451 -18.98 -2.90 6.01
N ARG A 452 -17.98 -2.72 5.15
CA ARG A 452 -17.99 -1.78 4.02
C ARG A 452 -17.63 -2.51 2.72
N PHE A 453 -18.06 -3.76 2.63
CA PHE A 453 -17.85 -4.59 1.46
C PHE A 453 -18.60 -3.96 0.30
N ASP A 454 -17.85 -3.41 -0.66
CA ASP A 454 -18.39 -2.76 -1.84
C ASP A 454 -17.63 -3.25 -3.06
N VAL A 455 -18.35 -4.04 -3.84
CA VAL A 455 -17.84 -4.68 -5.05
C VAL A 455 -17.61 -3.66 -6.16
N GLU A 456 -18.51 -2.70 -6.32
CA GLU A 456 -18.45 -1.73 -7.42
C GLU A 456 -17.24 -0.81 -7.23
N GLU A 457 -17.00 -0.38 -5.98
CA GLU A 457 -15.79 0.36 -5.62
C GLU A 457 -14.54 -0.52 -5.75
N ALA A 458 -14.58 -1.77 -5.29
CA ALA A 458 -13.46 -2.70 -5.42
C ALA A 458 -13.06 -2.92 -6.90
N GLU A 459 -14.04 -3.11 -7.78
CA GLU A 459 -13.85 -3.25 -9.21
C GLU A 459 -13.31 -1.95 -9.83
N THR A 460 -13.92 -0.82 -9.50
CA THR A 460 -13.51 0.50 -10.01
C THR A 460 -12.04 0.78 -9.71
N TYR A 461 -11.61 0.61 -8.46
CA TYR A 461 -10.21 0.77 -8.09
C TYR A 461 -9.32 -0.34 -8.67
N GLY A 462 -9.84 -1.55 -8.85
CA GLY A 462 -9.14 -2.66 -9.49
C GLY A 462 -8.81 -2.37 -10.96
N ILE A 463 -9.76 -1.83 -11.71
CA ILE A 463 -9.58 -1.39 -13.10
C ILE A 463 -8.56 -0.24 -13.16
N GLN A 464 -8.66 0.75 -12.27
CA GLN A 464 -7.72 1.87 -12.20
C GLN A 464 -6.29 1.42 -11.87
N CYS A 465 -6.13 0.46 -10.97
CA CYS A 465 -4.84 -0.19 -10.66
C CYS A 465 -4.18 -0.74 -11.94
N VAL A 466 -4.93 -1.54 -12.72
CA VAL A 466 -4.43 -2.16 -13.96
C VAL A 466 -4.11 -1.13 -15.03
N GLN A 467 -4.98 -0.14 -15.22
CA GLN A 467 -4.77 0.93 -16.20
C GLN A 467 -3.54 1.78 -15.84
N ALA A 468 -3.33 2.09 -14.57
CA ALA A 468 -2.18 2.86 -14.10
C ALA A 468 -0.87 2.07 -14.25
N GLU A 469 -0.89 0.75 -14.04
CA GLU A 469 0.29 -0.10 -14.17
C GLU A 469 0.67 -0.37 -15.64
N ARG A 470 -0.32 -0.59 -16.53
CA ARG A 470 -0.08 -0.74 -17.99
C ARG A 470 0.61 0.48 -18.62
N LYS A 471 0.41 1.68 -18.06
CA LYS A 471 1.14 2.90 -18.48
C LYS A 471 2.63 2.85 -18.11
N ILE A 472 3.02 2.01 -17.16
CA ILE A 472 4.38 1.91 -16.61
C ILE A 472 5.09 0.65 -17.14
N SER A 473 4.40 -0.49 -17.23
CA SER A 473 4.95 -1.78 -17.67
C SER A 473 4.31 -2.21 -18.99
N SER A 474 5.13 -2.38 -20.03
CA SER A 474 4.74 -3.06 -21.27
C SER A 474 4.77 -4.61 -21.15
N ALA A 475 5.08 -5.14 -19.97
CA ALA A 475 5.30 -6.58 -19.75
C ALA A 475 4.15 -7.25 -18.96
N TRP A 476 3.68 -8.37 -19.51
CA TRP A 476 2.50 -9.20 -19.15
C TRP A 476 2.54 -9.96 -17.79
N GLY A 477 3.38 -9.57 -16.82
CA GLY A 477 3.80 -10.50 -15.74
C GLY A 477 3.12 -10.36 -14.35
N LEU A 478 3.37 -9.26 -13.65
CA LEU A 478 2.99 -9.13 -12.22
C LEU A 478 1.55 -8.64 -11.99
N THR A 479 1.02 -7.85 -12.93
CA THR A 479 -0.26 -7.12 -12.84
C THR A 479 -1.47 -8.07 -12.84
N ASN A 480 -1.33 -9.16 -13.60
CA ASN A 480 -2.36 -10.14 -13.85
C ASN A 480 -2.65 -11.00 -12.61
N VAL A 481 -1.67 -11.20 -11.72
CA VAL A 481 -1.86 -12.04 -10.53
C VAL A 481 -2.74 -11.35 -9.48
N SER A 482 -2.53 -10.04 -9.24
CA SER A 482 -3.35 -9.26 -8.31
C SER A 482 -4.77 -9.06 -8.84
N LEU A 483 -4.90 -8.74 -10.12
CA LEU A 483 -6.21 -8.67 -10.77
C LEU A 483 -6.92 -10.02 -10.74
N ALA A 484 -6.23 -11.11 -11.10
CA ALA A 484 -6.80 -12.44 -11.03
C ALA A 484 -7.24 -12.81 -9.60
N SER A 485 -6.50 -12.38 -8.59
CA SER A 485 -6.89 -12.60 -7.19
C SER A 485 -8.17 -11.83 -6.82
N ILE A 486 -8.33 -10.59 -7.32
CA ILE A 486 -9.55 -9.78 -7.15
C ILE A 486 -10.74 -10.46 -7.83
N TYR A 487 -10.62 -10.78 -9.12
CA TYR A 487 -11.70 -11.44 -9.86
C TYR A 487 -12.02 -12.83 -9.30
N LYS A 488 -11.03 -13.58 -8.79
CA LYS A 488 -11.27 -14.85 -8.09
C LYS A 488 -12.09 -14.64 -6.82
N LEU A 489 -11.68 -13.72 -5.94
CA LEU A 489 -12.40 -13.50 -4.69
C LEU A 489 -13.84 -13.02 -4.95
N TYR A 490 -14.02 -12.13 -5.92
CA TYR A 490 -15.34 -11.66 -6.32
C TYR A 490 -16.18 -12.75 -7.00
N GLY A 491 -15.59 -13.52 -7.90
CA GLY A 491 -16.23 -14.69 -8.53
C GLY A 491 -16.69 -15.71 -7.49
N SER A 492 -15.89 -15.97 -6.45
CA SER A 492 -16.29 -16.83 -5.31
C SER A 492 -17.53 -16.28 -4.58
N TYR A 493 -17.55 -14.98 -4.30
CA TYR A 493 -18.70 -14.31 -3.68
C TYR A 493 -19.95 -14.44 -4.55
N LEU A 494 -19.85 -14.19 -5.85
CA LEU A 494 -20.98 -14.31 -6.78
C LEU A 494 -21.51 -15.75 -6.91
N ILE A 495 -20.62 -16.75 -6.92
CA ILE A 495 -21.03 -18.17 -6.89
C ILE A 495 -21.88 -18.46 -5.65
N GLN A 496 -21.48 -17.94 -4.48
CA GLN A 496 -22.25 -18.12 -3.24
C GLN A 496 -23.62 -17.46 -3.30
N GLN A 497 -23.73 -16.29 -3.94
CA GLN A 497 -24.98 -15.57 -4.16
C GLN A 497 -25.84 -16.17 -5.29
N LYS A 498 -25.33 -17.19 -6.01
CA LYS A 498 -25.93 -17.76 -7.23
C LYS A 498 -26.19 -16.72 -8.33
N ASP A 499 -25.31 -15.73 -8.42
CA ASP A 499 -25.39 -14.68 -9.44
C ASP A 499 -24.82 -15.20 -10.78
N GLU A 500 -25.54 -14.94 -11.87
CA GLU A 500 -25.12 -15.38 -13.21
C GLU A 500 -23.89 -14.62 -13.74
N MET A 501 -23.61 -13.42 -13.20
CA MET A 501 -22.44 -12.65 -13.56
C MET A 501 -21.13 -13.36 -13.20
N ALA A 502 -21.13 -14.28 -12.23
CA ALA A 502 -19.94 -15.03 -11.82
C ALA A 502 -19.21 -15.69 -13.02
N GLY A 503 -19.97 -16.19 -14.00
CA GLY A 503 -19.41 -16.81 -15.19
C GLY A 503 -18.61 -15.83 -16.06
N GLN A 504 -19.08 -14.60 -16.23
CA GLN A 504 -18.37 -13.56 -17.00
C GLN A 504 -17.08 -13.14 -16.29
N PHE A 505 -17.16 -12.84 -14.99
CA PHE A 505 -16.00 -12.45 -14.20
C PHE A 505 -14.93 -13.54 -14.16
N LEU A 506 -15.31 -14.81 -14.02
CA LEU A 506 -14.37 -15.94 -14.05
C LEU A 506 -13.75 -16.14 -15.44
N GLN A 507 -14.50 -15.86 -16.52
CA GLN A 507 -14.00 -15.92 -17.89
C GLN A 507 -12.96 -14.84 -18.19
N ASP A 508 -13.13 -13.63 -17.66
CA ASP A 508 -12.13 -12.58 -17.79
C ASP A 508 -10.79 -12.98 -17.13
N VAL A 509 -10.84 -13.75 -16.03
CA VAL A 509 -9.62 -14.25 -15.38
C VAL A 509 -8.88 -15.27 -16.23
N PHE A 510 -9.58 -16.04 -17.06
CA PHE A 510 -8.93 -16.96 -18.00
C PHE A 510 -7.98 -16.22 -18.94
N MET A 511 -8.37 -15.02 -19.41
CA MET A 511 -7.51 -14.18 -20.25
C MET A 511 -6.32 -13.60 -19.50
N ILE A 512 -6.47 -13.38 -18.19
CA ILE A 512 -5.47 -12.77 -17.33
C ILE A 512 -4.40 -13.80 -16.92
N ASN A 513 -4.82 -15.01 -16.50
CA ASN A 513 -3.92 -16.09 -16.08
C ASN A 513 -4.46 -17.47 -16.50
N PRO A 514 -4.23 -17.91 -17.74
CA PRO A 514 -4.76 -19.17 -18.27
C PRO A 514 -4.16 -20.43 -17.63
N PHE A 515 -3.13 -20.30 -16.78
CA PHE A 515 -2.41 -21.42 -16.14
C PHE A 515 -2.75 -21.61 -14.66
N ASP A 516 -3.67 -20.81 -14.12
CA ASP A 516 -4.12 -20.96 -12.74
C ASP A 516 -5.24 -22.01 -12.66
N SER A 517 -4.92 -23.17 -12.07
CA SER A 517 -5.87 -24.27 -11.89
C SER A 517 -7.06 -23.87 -11.03
N GLU A 518 -6.88 -22.96 -10.08
CA GLU A 518 -7.96 -22.55 -9.17
C GLU A 518 -9.14 -21.92 -9.91
N ILE A 519 -8.90 -21.10 -10.94
CA ILE A 519 -9.97 -20.40 -11.67
C ILE A 519 -10.89 -21.41 -12.38
N TYR A 520 -10.31 -22.40 -13.05
CA TYR A 520 -11.10 -23.42 -13.73
C TYR A 520 -11.88 -24.30 -12.75
N ARG A 521 -11.33 -24.57 -11.55
CA ARG A 521 -12.06 -25.24 -10.47
C ARG A 521 -13.24 -24.40 -9.97
N MET A 522 -13.05 -23.10 -9.77
CA MET A 522 -14.12 -22.18 -9.39
C MET A 522 -15.22 -22.12 -10.45
N TYR A 523 -14.83 -22.10 -11.73
CA TYR A 523 -15.79 -22.16 -12.84
C TYR A 523 -16.53 -23.51 -12.89
N ALA A 524 -15.86 -24.61 -12.53
CA ALA A 524 -16.53 -25.90 -12.40
C ALA A 524 -17.57 -25.91 -11.27
N ASP A 525 -17.28 -25.26 -10.13
CA ASP A 525 -18.24 -25.10 -9.03
C ASP A 525 -19.42 -24.20 -9.43
N PHE A 526 -19.17 -23.14 -10.19
CA PHE A 526 -20.22 -22.29 -10.78
C PHE A 526 -21.17 -23.10 -11.67
N GLU A 527 -20.62 -23.88 -12.62
CA GLU A 527 -21.41 -24.72 -13.53
C GLU A 527 -22.15 -25.85 -12.78
N ARG A 528 -21.55 -26.41 -11.72
CA ARG A 528 -22.21 -27.36 -10.82
C ARG A 528 -23.43 -26.73 -10.15
N GLY A 529 -23.31 -25.50 -9.65
CA GLY A 529 -24.43 -24.74 -9.07
C GLY A 529 -25.62 -24.54 -10.02
N ARG A 530 -25.35 -24.57 -11.33
CA ARG A 530 -26.36 -24.49 -12.41
C ARG A 530 -26.85 -25.85 -12.91
N ASN A 531 -26.50 -26.95 -12.24
CA ASN A 531 -26.76 -28.32 -12.67
C ASN A 531 -26.12 -28.68 -14.04
N ASN A 532 -25.11 -27.94 -14.50
CA ASN A 532 -24.39 -28.24 -15.74
C ASN A 532 -23.18 -29.15 -15.47
N MET A 533 -23.47 -30.39 -15.07
CA MET A 533 -22.47 -31.34 -14.59
C MET A 533 -21.39 -31.67 -15.63
N ARG A 534 -21.76 -31.69 -16.93
CA ARG A 534 -20.82 -31.96 -18.02
C ARG A 534 -19.81 -30.84 -18.19
N SER A 535 -20.25 -29.58 -18.08
CA SER A 535 -19.36 -28.43 -18.11
C SER A 535 -18.43 -28.43 -16.90
N ALA A 536 -18.98 -28.68 -15.70
CA ALA A 536 -18.19 -28.78 -14.47
C ALA A 536 -17.06 -29.82 -14.57
N ILE A 537 -17.35 -31.03 -15.06
CA ILE A 537 -16.33 -32.09 -15.25
C ILE A 537 -15.24 -31.63 -16.22
N ARG A 538 -15.60 -30.98 -17.33
CA ARG A 538 -14.63 -30.50 -18.32
C ARG A 538 -13.72 -29.44 -17.74
N TYR A 539 -14.26 -28.49 -16.98
CA TYR A 539 -13.46 -27.45 -16.34
C TYR A 539 -12.54 -27.99 -15.25
N LEU A 540 -12.92 -29.07 -14.55
CA LEU A 540 -11.98 -29.81 -13.68
C LEU A 540 -10.87 -30.51 -14.47
N GLN A 541 -11.18 -31.07 -15.65
CA GLN A 541 -10.16 -31.67 -16.52
C GLN A 541 -9.20 -30.61 -17.07
N ILE A 542 -9.72 -29.46 -17.53
CA ILE A 542 -8.92 -28.30 -17.96
C ILE A 542 -8.06 -27.79 -16.80
N SER A 543 -8.61 -27.75 -15.58
CA SER A 543 -7.89 -27.37 -14.36
C SER A 543 -6.66 -28.25 -14.11
N SER A 544 -6.77 -29.56 -14.33
CA SER A 544 -5.63 -30.48 -14.21
C SER A 544 -4.56 -30.23 -15.29
N VAL A 545 -4.98 -29.84 -16.50
CA VAL A 545 -4.04 -29.44 -17.58
C VAL A 545 -3.38 -28.08 -17.27
N ALA A 546 -4.11 -27.15 -16.64
CA ALA A 546 -3.61 -25.84 -16.24
C ALA A 546 -2.45 -25.95 -15.24
N ASN A 547 -2.54 -26.86 -14.26
CA ASN A 547 -1.44 -27.15 -13.34
C ASN A 547 -1.36 -28.64 -12.98
N LYS A 548 -0.43 -29.36 -13.61
CA LYS A 548 -0.21 -30.79 -13.37
C LYS A 548 0.24 -31.14 -11.94
N ASN A 549 0.75 -30.17 -11.18
CA ASN A 549 1.19 -30.41 -9.80
C ASN A 549 0.07 -30.20 -8.77
N ASP A 550 -1.11 -29.73 -9.20
CA ASP A 550 -2.27 -29.52 -8.33
C ASP A 550 -3.15 -30.79 -8.34
N ALA A 551 -3.16 -31.52 -7.23
CA ALA A 551 -4.00 -32.71 -7.06
C ALA A 551 -5.48 -32.38 -6.78
N THR A 552 -5.80 -31.13 -6.43
CA THR A 552 -7.13 -30.71 -5.98
C THR A 552 -8.23 -30.97 -7.02
N PRO A 553 -8.05 -30.64 -8.31
CA PRO A 553 -9.08 -30.87 -9.32
C PRO A 553 -9.40 -32.36 -9.51
N LEU A 554 -8.39 -33.23 -9.41
CA LEU A 554 -8.58 -34.68 -9.46
C LEU A 554 -9.35 -35.20 -8.24
N LYS A 555 -9.08 -34.67 -7.05
CA LYS A 555 -9.83 -35.01 -5.83
C LYS A 555 -11.31 -34.62 -5.96
N THR A 556 -11.59 -33.41 -6.45
CA THR A 556 -12.96 -32.96 -6.72
C THR A 556 -13.65 -33.82 -7.78
N LEU A 557 -12.92 -34.20 -8.84
CA LEU A 557 -13.44 -35.07 -9.90
C LEU A 557 -13.79 -36.49 -9.38
N ILE A 558 -12.96 -37.06 -8.51
CA ILE A 558 -13.22 -38.36 -7.88
C ILE A 558 -14.50 -38.29 -7.04
N GLN A 559 -14.66 -37.22 -6.24
CA GLN A 559 -15.88 -36.99 -5.49
C GLN A 559 -17.10 -36.95 -6.41
N PHE A 560 -17.02 -36.25 -7.54
CA PHE A 560 -18.09 -36.19 -8.53
C PHE A 560 -18.44 -37.56 -9.12
N TYR A 561 -17.44 -38.40 -9.35
CA TYR A 561 -17.65 -39.76 -9.87
C TYR A 561 -18.37 -40.67 -8.88
N TYR A 562 -18.11 -40.50 -7.57
CA TYR A 562 -18.87 -41.19 -6.53
C TYR A 562 -20.32 -40.70 -6.42
N GLU A 563 -20.55 -39.38 -6.50
CA GLU A 563 -21.89 -38.80 -6.41
C GLU A 563 -22.81 -39.18 -7.58
N ASN A 564 -22.26 -39.51 -8.76
CA ASN A 564 -23.02 -39.71 -10.00
C ASN A 564 -22.93 -41.14 -10.57
N GLU A 565 -22.53 -42.14 -9.77
CA GLU A 565 -22.40 -43.55 -10.19
C GLU A 565 -21.61 -43.73 -11.51
N THR A 566 -20.53 -42.95 -11.67
CA THR A 566 -19.74 -42.95 -12.92
C THR A 566 -19.13 -44.34 -13.17
N PRO A 567 -18.98 -44.77 -14.44
CA PRO A 567 -18.41 -46.07 -14.74
C PRO A 567 -17.07 -46.34 -14.03
N PRO A 568 -16.88 -47.55 -13.45
CA PRO A 568 -15.76 -47.87 -12.58
C PRO A 568 -14.39 -47.69 -13.24
N GLY A 569 -14.29 -47.81 -14.57
CA GLY A 569 -13.05 -47.56 -15.29
C GLY A 569 -12.56 -46.11 -15.19
N ARG A 570 -13.46 -45.13 -15.28
CA ARG A 570 -13.09 -43.70 -15.17
C ARG A 570 -12.68 -43.31 -13.76
N LEU A 571 -13.36 -43.87 -12.76
CA LEU A 571 -13.01 -43.71 -11.35
C LEU A 571 -11.63 -44.31 -11.06
N LEU A 572 -11.37 -45.54 -11.56
CA LEU A 572 -10.06 -46.19 -11.43
C LEU A 572 -8.94 -45.35 -12.06
N ALA A 573 -9.15 -44.82 -13.27
CA ALA A 573 -8.18 -43.95 -13.93
C ALA A 573 -7.87 -42.69 -13.10
N ALA A 574 -8.90 -42.02 -12.56
CA ALA A 574 -8.71 -40.83 -11.72
C ALA A 574 -7.97 -41.15 -10.41
N LEU A 575 -8.28 -42.28 -9.76
CA LEU A 575 -7.59 -42.73 -8.55
C LEU A 575 -6.10 -43.03 -8.82
N ARG A 576 -5.78 -43.65 -9.96
CA ARG A 576 -4.39 -43.90 -10.38
C ARG A 576 -3.62 -42.60 -10.61
N SER A 577 -4.24 -41.61 -11.26
CA SER A 577 -3.59 -40.32 -11.53
C SER A 577 -3.34 -39.50 -10.26
N VAL A 578 -4.22 -39.59 -9.24
CA VAL A 578 -4.05 -38.82 -7.98
C VAL A 578 -3.09 -39.47 -6.98
N LEU A 579 -2.98 -40.81 -6.99
CA LEU A 579 -2.15 -41.57 -6.04
C LEU A 579 -0.70 -41.07 -5.91
N PRO A 580 0.07 -40.81 -7.00
CA PRO A 580 1.45 -40.32 -6.87
C PRO A 580 1.54 -38.88 -6.33
N MET A 581 0.44 -38.13 -6.33
CA MET A 581 0.37 -36.75 -5.83
C MET A 581 -0.06 -36.66 -4.37
N GLU A 582 -0.59 -37.74 -3.79
CA GLU A 582 -1.07 -37.76 -2.41
C GLU A 582 0.07 -37.86 -1.41
N LYS A 583 0.14 -36.88 -0.50
CA LYS A 583 1.20 -36.76 0.50
C LYS A 583 0.79 -37.32 1.86
N ASP A 584 -0.51 -37.40 2.15
CA ASP A 584 -1.00 -37.98 3.40
C ASP A 584 -0.89 -39.52 3.36
N PRO A 585 -0.12 -40.16 4.26
CA PRO A 585 0.08 -41.61 4.22
C PRO A 585 -1.20 -42.42 4.44
N GLY A 586 -2.15 -41.90 5.23
CA GLY A 586 -3.42 -42.55 5.51
C GLY A 586 -4.32 -42.54 4.29
N ILE A 587 -4.50 -41.37 3.65
CA ILE A 587 -5.27 -41.24 2.42
C ILE A 587 -4.60 -42.01 1.28
N HIS A 588 -3.27 -41.95 1.17
CA HIS A 588 -2.52 -42.70 0.17
C HIS A 588 -2.82 -44.21 0.25
N GLN A 589 -2.83 -44.77 1.46
CA GLN A 589 -3.17 -46.18 1.66
C GLN A 589 -4.65 -46.48 1.34
N GLN A 590 -5.58 -45.58 1.67
CA GLN A 590 -6.99 -45.72 1.32
C GLN A 590 -7.20 -45.75 -0.19
N VAL A 591 -6.58 -44.82 -0.94
CA VAL A 591 -6.64 -44.77 -2.40
C VAL A 591 -6.08 -46.05 -3.01
N LYS A 592 -4.95 -46.55 -2.47
CA LYS A 592 -4.35 -47.82 -2.92
C LYS A 592 -5.28 -49.02 -2.71
N ASN A 593 -5.94 -49.10 -1.57
CA ASN A 593 -6.90 -50.18 -1.29
C ASN A 593 -8.12 -50.13 -2.22
N GLU A 594 -8.62 -48.92 -2.50
CA GLU A 594 -9.77 -48.74 -3.39
C GLU A 594 -9.40 -49.04 -4.86
N ILE A 595 -8.18 -48.69 -5.31
CA ILE A 595 -7.66 -49.10 -6.61
C ILE A 595 -7.67 -50.63 -6.74
N LEU A 596 -7.13 -51.36 -5.75
CA LEU A 596 -7.11 -52.82 -5.75
C LEU A 596 -8.52 -53.42 -5.79
N ARG A 597 -9.47 -52.83 -5.06
CA ARG A 597 -10.88 -53.24 -5.06
C ARG A 597 -11.52 -53.06 -6.44
N LEU A 598 -11.30 -51.91 -7.09
CA LEU A 598 -11.84 -51.63 -8.42
C LEU A 598 -11.19 -52.51 -9.49
N GLU A 599 -9.88 -52.76 -9.39
CA GLU A 599 -9.16 -53.69 -10.28
C GLU A 599 -9.73 -55.11 -10.17
N GLY A 600 -9.98 -55.60 -8.95
CA GLY A 600 -10.62 -56.90 -8.73
C GLY A 600 -12.01 -56.98 -9.37
N ARG A 601 -12.83 -55.93 -9.22
CA ARG A 601 -14.17 -55.84 -9.83
C ARG A 601 -14.13 -55.77 -11.37
N LEU A 602 -13.08 -55.19 -11.93
CA LEU A 602 -12.93 -54.97 -13.38
C LEU A 602 -12.28 -56.16 -14.09
N ALA A 603 -11.41 -56.92 -13.41
CA ALA A 603 -10.74 -58.09 -13.95
C ALA A 603 -11.70 -59.20 -14.41
N GLU A 604 -12.92 -59.25 -13.86
CA GLU A 604 -13.98 -60.20 -14.24
C GLU A 604 -14.68 -59.86 -15.57
N LYS A 605 -14.44 -58.67 -16.14
CA LYS A 605 -15.10 -58.17 -17.36
C LYS A 605 -14.08 -57.72 -18.42
N ASN A 606 -13.32 -58.66 -18.97
CA ASN A 606 -12.41 -58.37 -20.07
C ASN A 606 -13.17 -58.25 -21.40
N ILE A 607 -13.50 -57.03 -21.81
CA ILE A 607 -14.19 -56.74 -23.09
C ILE A 607 -13.12 -56.50 -24.17
N SER A 608 -13.15 -57.28 -25.25
CA SER A 608 -12.22 -57.17 -26.37
C SER A 608 -12.48 -55.91 -27.23
N PRO A 609 -11.44 -55.17 -27.65
CA PRO A 609 -11.58 -53.98 -28.51
C PRO A 609 -11.88 -54.32 -29.98
N GLU A 610 -11.70 -55.58 -30.41
CA GLU A 610 -11.77 -55.99 -31.82
C GLU A 610 -13.09 -55.59 -32.51
N LYS A 611 -14.20 -55.70 -31.80
CA LYS A 611 -15.53 -55.35 -32.34
C LYS A 611 -15.68 -53.85 -32.56
N ALA A 612 -15.20 -53.04 -31.60
CA ALA A 612 -15.24 -51.58 -31.69
C ALA A 612 -14.31 -51.07 -32.80
N GLN A 613 -13.08 -51.61 -32.87
CA GLN A 613 -12.09 -51.26 -33.89
C GLN A 613 -12.51 -51.71 -35.30
N LYS A 614 -13.21 -52.85 -35.42
CA LYS A 614 -13.80 -53.27 -36.70
C LYS A 614 -14.84 -52.25 -37.19
N TYR A 615 -15.76 -51.81 -36.32
CA TYR A 615 -16.73 -50.78 -36.70
C TYR A 615 -16.09 -49.42 -37.00
N LEU A 616 -15.00 -49.07 -36.30
CA LEU A 616 -14.18 -47.91 -36.60
C LEU A 616 -13.58 -48.00 -38.02
N ALA A 617 -12.92 -49.10 -38.35
CA ALA A 617 -12.29 -49.32 -39.64
C ALA A 617 -13.30 -49.37 -40.81
N GLU A 618 -14.51 -49.87 -40.55
CA GLU A 618 -15.62 -49.89 -41.52
C GLU A 618 -16.35 -48.53 -41.65
N GLY A 619 -15.97 -47.50 -40.88
CA GLY A 619 -16.62 -46.18 -40.90
C GLY A 619 -18.04 -46.18 -40.33
N LYS A 620 -18.41 -47.20 -39.54
CA LYS A 620 -19.75 -47.34 -38.94
C LYS A 620 -19.81 -46.61 -37.60
N TRP A 621 -19.74 -45.27 -37.65
CA TRP A 621 -19.53 -44.41 -36.48
C TRP A 621 -20.53 -44.61 -35.33
N SER A 622 -21.83 -44.72 -35.60
CA SER A 622 -22.83 -44.91 -34.53
C SER A 622 -22.67 -46.25 -33.79
N LEU A 623 -22.39 -47.32 -34.53
CA LEU A 623 -22.16 -48.64 -33.94
C LEU A 623 -20.81 -48.71 -33.20
N ALA A 624 -19.78 -48.05 -33.75
CA ALA A 624 -18.51 -47.88 -33.07
C ALA A 624 -18.70 -47.14 -31.74
N ALA A 625 -19.47 -46.04 -31.72
CA ALA A 625 -19.70 -45.23 -30.52
C ALA A 625 -20.33 -46.05 -29.39
N GLU A 626 -21.36 -46.85 -29.67
CA GLU A 626 -21.98 -47.71 -28.67
C GLU A 626 -21.01 -48.75 -28.09
N GLU A 627 -20.20 -49.37 -28.93
CA GLU A 627 -19.22 -50.36 -28.50
C GLU A 627 -18.06 -49.71 -27.71
N TYR A 628 -17.55 -48.55 -28.12
CA TYR A 628 -16.54 -47.80 -27.37
C TYR A 628 -17.04 -47.29 -26.02
N VAL A 629 -18.32 -46.87 -25.91
CA VAL A 629 -18.90 -46.48 -24.62
C VAL A 629 -18.95 -47.68 -23.66
N LYS A 630 -19.35 -48.86 -24.15
CA LYS A 630 -19.35 -50.10 -23.35
C LYS A 630 -17.93 -50.52 -22.98
N LEU A 631 -17.00 -50.46 -23.93
CA LEU A 631 -15.59 -50.83 -23.75
C LEU A 631 -14.91 -49.93 -22.71
N ASN A 632 -15.00 -48.60 -22.88
CA ASN A 632 -14.34 -47.63 -22.01
C ASN A 632 -15.06 -47.44 -20.67
N ALA A 633 -16.29 -47.94 -20.49
CA ALA A 633 -16.90 -48.01 -19.17
C ALA A 633 -16.10 -48.88 -18.18
N PHE A 634 -15.35 -49.86 -18.70
CA PHE A 634 -14.55 -50.81 -17.91
C PHE A 634 -13.03 -50.69 -18.18
N ASN A 635 -12.63 -50.28 -19.39
CA ASN A 635 -11.23 -50.15 -19.83
C ASN A 635 -10.74 -48.69 -19.94
N ALA A 636 -11.31 -47.75 -19.18
CA ALA A 636 -10.98 -46.32 -19.24
C ALA A 636 -9.53 -45.96 -18.81
N SER A 637 -8.64 -46.94 -18.68
CA SER A 637 -7.21 -46.76 -18.37
C SER A 637 -6.32 -46.82 -19.62
N ASN A 638 -6.88 -47.11 -20.79
CA ASN A 638 -6.14 -47.18 -22.06
C ASN A 638 -6.33 -45.89 -22.86
N VAL A 639 -5.23 -45.18 -23.09
CA VAL A 639 -5.19 -43.89 -23.80
C VAL A 639 -5.67 -44.03 -25.24
N ASP A 640 -5.18 -45.03 -25.97
CA ASP A 640 -5.50 -45.24 -27.39
C ASP A 640 -6.99 -45.48 -27.61
N LEU A 641 -7.63 -46.27 -26.74
CA LEU A 641 -9.07 -46.55 -26.82
C LEU A 641 -9.94 -45.32 -26.54
N LEU A 642 -9.45 -44.39 -25.72
CA LEU A 642 -10.12 -43.12 -25.45
C LEU A 642 -9.95 -42.13 -26.62
N ILE A 643 -8.78 -42.12 -27.26
CA ILE A 643 -8.52 -41.34 -28.47
C ILE A 643 -9.41 -41.83 -29.62
N GLU A 644 -9.43 -43.15 -29.86
CA GLU A 644 -10.30 -43.77 -30.87
C GLU A 644 -11.77 -43.43 -30.62
N GLN A 645 -12.24 -43.50 -29.38
CA GLN A 645 -13.58 -43.09 -29.00
C GLN A 645 -13.85 -41.60 -29.30
N GLY A 646 -12.88 -40.73 -29.01
CA GLY A 646 -12.96 -39.31 -29.33
C GLY A 646 -13.11 -39.06 -30.84
N MET A 647 -12.30 -39.76 -31.65
CA MET A 647 -12.38 -39.70 -33.11
C MET A 647 -13.73 -40.17 -33.66
N VAL A 648 -14.32 -41.22 -33.07
CA VAL A 648 -15.67 -41.67 -33.45
C VAL A 648 -16.71 -40.59 -33.19
N PHE A 649 -16.66 -39.95 -32.02
CA PHE A 649 -17.59 -38.87 -31.69
C PHE A 649 -17.38 -37.63 -32.56
N GLU A 650 -16.14 -37.33 -32.94
CA GLU A 650 -15.81 -36.25 -33.87
C GLU A 650 -16.41 -36.50 -35.27
N ASN A 651 -16.33 -37.74 -35.77
CA ASN A 651 -16.97 -38.14 -37.03
C ASN A 651 -18.50 -38.15 -36.96
N LEU A 652 -19.08 -38.31 -35.76
CA LEU A 652 -20.51 -38.13 -35.49
C LEU A 652 -20.91 -36.66 -35.29
N ASN A 653 -19.95 -35.73 -35.38
CA ASN A 653 -20.12 -34.30 -35.10
C ASN A 653 -20.60 -34.00 -33.66
N ASP A 654 -20.39 -34.94 -32.73
CA ASP A 654 -20.66 -34.79 -31.29
C ASP A 654 -19.40 -34.30 -30.57
N LYS A 655 -19.07 -33.02 -30.83
CA LYS A 655 -17.87 -32.34 -30.32
C LYS A 655 -17.73 -32.44 -28.80
N GLU A 656 -18.85 -32.41 -28.10
CA GLU A 656 -18.92 -32.45 -26.65
C GLU A 656 -18.43 -33.79 -26.09
N LYS A 657 -18.87 -34.91 -26.66
CA LYS A 657 -18.38 -36.23 -26.26
C LYS A 657 -16.96 -36.48 -26.73
N ALA A 658 -16.58 -35.96 -27.90
CA ALA A 658 -15.21 -36.05 -28.42
C ALA A 658 -14.21 -35.41 -27.45
N LEU A 659 -14.47 -34.16 -27.04
CA LEU A 659 -13.64 -33.45 -26.05
C LEU A 659 -13.57 -34.20 -24.71
N GLY A 660 -14.70 -34.74 -24.23
CA GLY A 660 -14.73 -35.53 -23.00
C GLY A 660 -13.81 -36.76 -23.07
N SER A 661 -13.80 -37.47 -24.20
CA SER A 661 -12.91 -38.62 -24.43
C SER A 661 -11.44 -38.20 -24.55
N TYR A 662 -11.13 -37.08 -25.21
CA TYR A 662 -9.77 -36.55 -25.29
C TYR A 662 -9.22 -36.10 -23.92
N TYR A 663 -10.02 -35.41 -23.10
CA TYR A 663 -9.59 -35.06 -21.74
C TYR A 663 -9.48 -36.27 -20.80
N ASP A 664 -10.32 -37.30 -20.99
CA ASP A 664 -10.15 -38.57 -20.29
C ASP A 664 -8.81 -39.22 -20.65
N ALA A 665 -8.37 -39.12 -21.91
CA ALA A 665 -7.07 -39.62 -22.37
C ALA A 665 -5.89 -38.82 -21.77
N LEU A 666 -5.96 -37.47 -21.77
CA LEU A 666 -4.94 -36.61 -21.12
C LEU A 666 -4.79 -36.85 -19.62
N ARG A 667 -5.84 -37.29 -18.93
CA ARG A 667 -5.74 -37.59 -17.50
C ARG A 667 -4.81 -38.78 -17.24
N ILE A 668 -4.72 -39.72 -18.17
CA ILE A 668 -3.94 -40.95 -18.05
C ILE A 668 -2.52 -40.71 -18.55
N ASP A 669 -2.39 -40.09 -19.72
CA ASP A 669 -1.11 -39.64 -20.27
C ASP A 669 -1.14 -38.12 -20.45
N ASP A 670 -0.72 -37.42 -19.39
CA ASP A 670 -0.68 -35.96 -19.34
C ASP A 670 0.40 -35.36 -20.26
N ASN A 671 1.34 -36.18 -20.73
CA ASN A 671 2.41 -35.78 -21.63
C ASN A 671 2.15 -36.21 -23.09
N HIS A 672 0.91 -36.53 -23.45
CA HIS A 672 0.58 -36.91 -24.82
C HIS A 672 0.70 -35.72 -25.79
N ILE A 673 1.82 -35.67 -26.52
CA ILE A 673 2.23 -34.54 -27.38
C ILE A 673 1.15 -34.21 -28.44
N GLU A 674 0.73 -35.22 -29.21
CA GLU A 674 -0.16 -34.99 -30.36
C GLU A 674 -1.56 -34.55 -29.93
N LEU A 675 -1.98 -34.95 -28.72
CA LEU A 675 -3.32 -34.63 -28.23
C LEU A 675 -3.41 -33.19 -27.74
N ASN A 676 -2.37 -32.69 -27.05
CA ASN A 676 -2.26 -31.28 -26.70
C ASN A 676 -2.18 -30.40 -27.96
N LYS A 677 -1.47 -30.84 -29.00
CA LYS A 677 -1.44 -30.13 -30.29
C LYS A 677 -2.82 -30.07 -30.94
N ASN A 678 -3.52 -31.21 -31.03
CA ASN A 678 -4.85 -31.29 -31.65
C ASN A 678 -5.91 -30.49 -30.88
N LEU A 679 -5.88 -30.52 -29.54
CA LEU A 679 -6.76 -29.70 -28.71
C LEU A 679 -6.46 -28.20 -28.88
N GLY A 680 -5.20 -27.80 -28.96
CA GLY A 680 -4.81 -26.41 -29.23
C GLY A 680 -5.36 -25.91 -30.57
N ASN A 681 -5.21 -26.70 -31.65
CA ASN A 681 -5.73 -26.38 -32.98
C ASN A 681 -7.27 -26.35 -33.01
N TYR A 682 -7.92 -27.27 -32.28
CA TYR A 682 -9.37 -27.27 -32.14
C TYR A 682 -9.85 -25.97 -31.50
N TYR A 683 -9.26 -25.56 -30.36
CA TYR A 683 -9.67 -24.33 -29.68
C TYR A 683 -9.32 -23.06 -30.47
N GLU A 684 -8.26 -23.10 -31.28
CA GLU A 684 -7.94 -22.02 -32.22
C GLU A 684 -9.06 -21.86 -33.25
N SER A 685 -9.50 -22.97 -33.88
CA SER A 685 -10.60 -22.95 -34.84
C SER A 685 -11.94 -22.53 -34.22
N ALA A 686 -12.09 -22.72 -32.90
CA ALA A 686 -13.25 -22.29 -32.11
C ALA A 686 -13.12 -20.86 -31.58
N ASN A 687 -12.05 -20.12 -31.93
CA ASN A 687 -11.75 -18.77 -31.46
C ASN A 687 -11.63 -18.65 -29.92
N ASN A 688 -11.23 -19.74 -29.24
CA ASN A 688 -10.96 -19.76 -27.80
C ASN A 688 -9.45 -19.67 -27.52
N LEU A 689 -8.92 -18.45 -27.63
CA LEU A 689 -7.48 -18.17 -27.51
C LEU A 689 -6.87 -18.62 -26.17
N VAL A 690 -7.64 -18.58 -25.08
CA VAL A 690 -7.17 -19.01 -23.75
C VAL A 690 -6.79 -20.49 -23.78
N LEU A 691 -7.71 -21.35 -24.22
CA LEU A 691 -7.48 -22.79 -24.24
C LEU A 691 -6.50 -23.19 -25.35
N THR A 692 -6.45 -22.43 -26.45
CA THR A 692 -5.40 -22.55 -27.46
C THR A 692 -4.02 -22.36 -26.83
N VAL A 693 -3.79 -21.24 -26.13
CA VAL A 693 -2.50 -20.94 -25.47
C VAL A 693 -2.18 -21.98 -24.41
N LEU A 694 -3.17 -22.42 -23.63
CA LEU A 694 -2.99 -23.44 -22.61
C LEU A 694 -2.43 -24.74 -23.21
N HIS A 695 -3.09 -25.27 -24.24
CA HIS A 695 -2.73 -26.56 -24.83
C HIS A 695 -1.47 -26.49 -25.70
N TRP A 696 -1.26 -25.41 -26.46
CA TRP A 696 -0.03 -25.23 -27.23
C TRP A 696 1.20 -25.04 -26.34
N LYS A 697 1.07 -24.36 -25.19
CA LYS A 697 2.18 -24.31 -24.23
C LYS A 697 2.53 -25.70 -23.70
N ARG A 698 1.53 -26.52 -23.37
CA ARG A 698 1.77 -27.91 -22.95
C ARG A 698 2.46 -28.71 -24.05
N TYR A 699 2.00 -28.58 -25.29
CA TYR A 699 2.67 -29.18 -26.45
C TYR A 699 4.15 -28.76 -26.52
N LEU A 700 4.47 -27.48 -26.40
CA LEU A 700 5.83 -26.95 -26.45
C LEU A 700 6.71 -27.41 -25.27
N GLU A 701 6.14 -27.55 -24.06
CA GLU A 701 6.87 -28.04 -22.88
C GLU A 701 7.30 -29.51 -23.01
N ILE A 702 6.59 -30.30 -23.83
CA ILE A 702 6.83 -31.74 -23.97
C ILE A 702 7.54 -32.08 -25.29
N ALA A 703 7.42 -31.23 -26.32
CA ALA A 703 7.99 -31.49 -27.64
C ALA A 703 9.53 -31.62 -27.61
N PRO A 704 10.12 -32.56 -28.38
CA PRO A 704 11.58 -32.70 -28.46
C PRO A 704 12.25 -31.45 -29.06
N HIS A 705 13.40 -31.07 -28.52
CA HIS A 705 14.15 -29.87 -28.92
C HIS A 705 14.39 -29.82 -30.44
N GLY A 706 13.96 -28.74 -31.08
CA GLY A 706 14.11 -28.50 -32.54
C GLY A 706 12.80 -28.19 -33.29
N VAL A 707 11.64 -28.50 -32.70
CA VAL A 707 10.31 -28.20 -33.28
C VAL A 707 9.89 -26.73 -33.04
N GLU A 708 10.59 -26.01 -32.16
CA GLU A 708 10.29 -24.65 -31.71
C GLU A 708 10.36 -23.56 -32.81
N SER A 709 11.13 -23.79 -33.88
CA SER A 709 11.46 -22.71 -34.84
C SER A 709 10.35 -22.35 -35.84
N SER A 710 9.35 -23.19 -36.06
CA SER A 710 8.22 -22.91 -36.98
C SER A 710 6.97 -22.39 -36.28
N PHE A 711 6.86 -22.55 -34.96
CA PHE A 711 5.64 -22.27 -34.19
C PHE A 711 5.65 -20.90 -33.46
N ILE A 712 6.83 -20.27 -33.29
CA ILE A 712 6.99 -18.99 -32.55
C ILE A 712 6.79 -17.75 -33.47
N ARG A 713 5.83 -17.77 -34.41
CA ARG A 713 5.52 -16.59 -35.24
C ARG A 713 4.15 -16.02 -34.97
#